data_AF-A0AAV6KSA6-F1
#
_entry.id   AF-A0AAV6KSA6-F1
#
_cell.length_a   1.000
_cell.length_b   1.000
_cell.length_c   1.000
_cell.angle_alpha   90.00
_cell.angle_beta   90.00
_cell.angle_gamma   90.00
#
_symmetry.space_group_name_H-M   'P 1'
#
loop_
_entity.id
_entity.type
_entity.pdbx_description
1 polymer ?
#
loop_
_entity_poly.entity_id
_entity_poly.type
_entity_poly.pdbx_seq_one_letter_code
_entity_poly.pdbx_strand_id
1 'polypeptide(L)'
;MMPELRSGARRSKRLGDLQPTPQPVDQVENWLLPSQNKTRRRIGGGRGRGGNAPLAKGPSVAKPVRPTEGGRGRGIRLIDLDPEPPCEVRPEAVAIGVRETVLNRAGVADIAMEGGSADKMMGVEEEASTTPVPERVQVGNSPSYKIERKLGKGGFGQVYVGRRVSGGNPAERTGPDALEVAVKFEHRNSKGCNYGPPYEWQVYNTLNGCYGIPSVHYKGRQGDFYILVMDMLGPSLWDVWNSLGQSMSPNMVACIAVEAISILEKLHLKGFVHGDVKPENFLLGQPSTPDEKKLYLIDLGLASRWKDASSSQHVEYDQRPDIFRGTIRYASVHAHLGRTGSRRDDLESLAYTLIFLIKGRLPWQGYQGDNKSFLVCKKKMGTSPELMCCFCPPPFKQFLEAVTNMKFDEEPNYSKLISFFESLIEPCTSLRPIRIDGALKVGQKRGRLLTNLEDDEQPKKKVRLGSPATQWVSVYNARRPMKQRYHYNVSDSRLSQHVEKGNEDGLYISCVASALNLWALIMDAGTGFCSQVYELSAVFLHKDWIMEQWEKNYYISSIAGAANGSSLVVMSKGTPYTQQSYKVSESFPFKWINKKWKEGFHVTSMTTAGNRWGVVMSRNSGYSEQVVELDFLYPSEGIHRRWESGYRITSMAATADQAAFILSIPKRKMMDETQETLRTSAFPSTHVKSCIIGFSTFCRKNGPKISTLHQYVMVVLFVDGQGSLKELFLMSTVGNATNIFWHECPVGKLERQKLLNQQGCVVWITGLSGSGKSTLACSLGRELHSRGKLSYVLDGDNLRHGLNKNLGFSPEDRTENIRRVGEVASLFSDAGLICIASLISPYRNDRDACRAMMPDGKFIEASVFMNMPLEVCEGRDPKGLYKLARAGKIRGFTGIDDPYEPPLNCEIEIQQNDGVCPTPCEMAGQVASYLDEKGFLQSQ
;
A
#
# COMPACT_ATOMS: atom_id res chain seq x y z
N MET A 1 29.75 -6.28 16.44
CA MET A 1 30.72 -7.38 16.67
C MET A 1 30.00 -8.72 16.52
N MET A 2 30.70 -9.79 16.15
CA MET A 2 30.18 -11.17 16.05
C MET A 2 30.66 -12.01 17.25
N PRO A 3 29.83 -12.92 17.79
CA PRO A 3 30.30 -14.11 18.52
C PRO A 3 30.44 -15.31 17.57
N GLU A 4 31.37 -16.22 17.86
CA GLU A 4 31.69 -17.37 17.01
C GLU A 4 30.83 -18.62 17.30
N LEU A 5 30.70 -19.49 16.29
CA LEU A 5 30.09 -20.82 16.42
C LEU A 5 31.10 -21.84 16.98
N ARG A 6 30.77 -22.50 18.10
CA ARG A 6 31.55 -23.65 18.60
C ARG A 6 30.88 -24.99 18.29
N SER A 7 31.54 -25.82 17.48
CA SER A 7 31.10 -27.17 17.13
C SER A 7 31.70 -28.24 18.07
N GLY A 8 30.93 -28.72 19.04
CA GLY A 8 31.36 -29.75 20.01
C GLY A 8 30.92 -31.18 19.65
N ALA A 9 31.53 -31.81 18.66
CA ALA A 9 31.16 -33.18 18.25
C ALA A 9 31.87 -34.26 19.10
N ARG A 10 31.14 -34.91 20.02
CA ARG A 10 31.60 -36.16 20.68
C ARG A 10 31.06 -37.39 19.95
N ARG A 11 31.97 -38.23 19.44
CA ARG A 11 31.65 -39.60 18.96
C ARG A 11 31.42 -40.53 20.16
N SER A 12 30.36 -41.33 20.13
CA SER A 12 30.26 -42.59 20.88
C SER A 12 30.08 -43.76 19.91
N LYS A 13 30.52 -44.96 20.32
CA LYS A 13 30.59 -46.14 19.45
C LYS A 13 29.22 -46.83 19.35
N ARG A 14 28.96 -47.49 18.21
CA ARG A 14 28.04 -48.64 18.18
C ARG A 14 28.80 -49.89 18.64
N LEU A 15 28.16 -50.68 19.50
CA LEU A 15 28.23 -52.14 19.49
C LEU A 15 26.78 -52.63 19.32
N GLY A 16 26.60 -53.86 18.88
CA GLY A 16 25.34 -54.58 18.95
C GLY A 16 25.61 -56.06 19.13
N ASP A 17 24.63 -56.80 19.63
CA ASP A 17 24.16 -58.08 19.09
C ASP A 17 23.06 -58.68 19.99
N LEU A 18 22.49 -59.81 19.53
CA LEU A 18 21.53 -60.74 20.16
C LEU A 18 20.03 -60.57 19.82
N GLN A 19 19.56 -61.56 19.05
CA GLN A 19 18.20 -62.08 18.86
C GLN A 19 17.88 -63.12 19.98
N PRO A 20 16.71 -63.81 20.05
CA PRO A 20 15.59 -63.92 19.09
C PRO A 20 14.16 -63.77 19.65
N THR A 21 13.17 -64.07 18.80
CA THR A 21 11.70 -64.10 19.01
C THR A 21 11.21 -65.37 19.74
N PRO A 22 9.93 -65.43 20.17
CA PRO A 22 8.94 -66.16 19.33
C PRO A 22 7.52 -65.53 19.25
N GLN A 23 6.72 -65.99 18.26
CA GLN A 23 5.24 -65.85 18.19
C GLN A 23 4.57 -67.13 18.75
N PRO A 24 3.22 -67.23 18.84
CA PRO A 24 2.46 -67.88 17.72
C PRO A 24 0.95 -67.48 17.54
N VAL A 25 0.36 -67.85 16.38
CA VAL A 25 -1.03 -68.41 16.18
C VAL A 25 -2.28 -67.51 16.48
N ASP A 26 -3.37 -67.45 15.67
CA ASP A 26 -3.61 -68.02 14.32
C ASP A 26 -4.74 -67.35 13.46
N GLN A 27 -4.72 -67.80 12.20
CA GLN A 27 -5.57 -67.69 10.99
C GLN A 27 -7.13 -67.66 11.08
N VAL A 28 -7.77 -67.10 10.04
CA VAL A 28 -8.91 -67.71 9.26
C VAL A 28 -8.81 -67.32 7.75
N GLU A 29 -9.29 -68.21 6.87
CA GLU A 29 -9.39 -68.21 5.39
C GLU A 29 -10.58 -67.38 4.80
N ASN A 30 -10.86 -67.19 3.48
CA ASN A 30 -10.18 -67.17 2.15
C ASN A 30 -11.28 -66.84 1.05
N TRP A 31 -11.01 -67.00 -0.26
CA TRP A 31 -11.91 -67.10 -1.45
C TRP A 31 -11.89 -66.02 -2.59
N LEU A 32 -11.03 -66.29 -3.58
CA LEU A 32 -11.20 -66.22 -5.07
C LEU A 32 -11.41 -64.92 -5.90
N LEU A 33 -11.04 -65.07 -7.19
CA LEU A 33 -11.07 -64.15 -8.36
C LEU A 33 -11.98 -64.73 -9.48
N PRO A 34 -12.37 -63.93 -10.50
CA PRO A 34 -11.67 -63.92 -11.81
C PRO A 34 -11.45 -62.48 -12.37
N SER A 35 -10.49 -62.09 -13.22
CA SER A 35 -9.68 -62.73 -14.30
C SER A 35 -10.44 -62.93 -15.64
N GLN A 36 -9.91 -62.68 -16.86
CA GLN A 36 -8.55 -62.36 -17.36
C GLN A 36 -8.67 -61.46 -18.62
N ASN A 37 -7.60 -60.74 -19.07
CA ASN A 37 -7.28 -60.72 -20.51
C ASN A 37 -5.80 -60.42 -20.88
N LYS A 38 -5.39 -60.74 -22.11
CA LYS A 38 -3.97 -60.98 -22.52
C LYS A 38 -3.55 -60.28 -23.82
N THR A 39 -2.26 -59.94 -23.96
CA THR A 39 -1.54 -59.90 -25.26
C THR A 39 -0.03 -60.17 -25.08
N ARG A 40 0.72 -60.43 -26.17
CA ARG A 40 1.84 -61.42 -26.11
C ARG A 40 2.88 -61.35 -27.27
N ARG A 41 4.02 -60.63 -27.14
CA ARG A 41 5.25 -60.67 -28.01
C ARG A 41 6.39 -59.88 -27.31
N ARG A 42 7.69 -60.25 -27.17
CA ARG A 42 8.73 -60.95 -28.00
C ARG A 42 9.09 -60.17 -29.29
N ILE A 43 10.35 -59.91 -29.68
CA ILE A 43 11.70 -60.56 -29.48
C ILE A 43 12.79 -59.46 -29.25
N GLY A 44 13.99 -59.65 -28.64
CA GLY A 44 14.50 -60.80 -27.86
C GLY A 44 16.01 -61.20 -27.90
N GLY A 45 17.01 -60.31 -28.00
CA GLY A 45 18.46 -60.64 -27.92
C GLY A 45 19.40 -59.41 -28.08
N GLY A 46 20.70 -59.42 -27.72
CA GLY A 46 21.51 -60.42 -27.00
C GLY A 46 23.02 -60.05 -26.85
N ARG A 47 23.63 -60.44 -25.71
CA ARG A 47 25.09 -60.61 -25.39
C ARG A 47 26.16 -59.61 -25.92
N GLY A 48 26.91 -59.00 -25.01
CA GLY A 48 28.25 -58.42 -25.23
C GLY A 48 29.08 -58.42 -23.93
N ARG A 49 30.41 -58.59 -23.99
CA ARG A 49 31.29 -58.80 -22.82
C ARG A 49 32.62 -58.04 -22.97
N GLY A 50 33.17 -57.54 -21.85
CA GLY A 50 34.49 -56.89 -21.77
C GLY A 50 34.45 -55.35 -21.78
N GLY A 51 35.45 -54.63 -21.26
CA GLY A 51 36.61 -55.13 -20.52
C GLY A 51 37.85 -54.21 -20.64
N ASN A 52 38.62 -54.13 -19.55
CA ASN A 52 39.97 -53.52 -19.41
C ASN A 52 40.07 -51.99 -19.24
N ALA A 53 40.89 -51.64 -18.25
CA ALA A 53 41.72 -50.44 -18.19
C ALA A 53 43.19 -50.88 -18.01
N PRO A 54 44.16 -50.10 -18.51
CA PRO A 54 45.48 -49.92 -17.88
C PRO A 54 45.61 -48.48 -17.31
N LEU A 55 46.33 -48.15 -16.23
CA LEU A 55 47.74 -48.43 -15.83
C LEU A 55 48.75 -47.80 -16.80
N ALA A 56 49.85 -47.14 -16.40
CA ALA A 56 50.38 -46.61 -15.12
C ALA A 56 51.44 -45.51 -15.49
N LYS A 57 52.11 -44.72 -14.63
CA LYS A 57 52.96 -44.99 -13.44
C LYS A 57 53.27 -43.69 -12.68
N GLY A 58 53.84 -43.78 -11.47
CA GLY A 58 54.52 -42.67 -10.76
C GLY A 58 56.00 -42.46 -11.22
N PRO A 59 56.86 -41.72 -10.47
CA PRO A 59 57.00 -41.82 -9.01
C PRO A 59 57.23 -40.49 -8.20
N SER A 60 57.49 -40.69 -6.90
CA SER A 60 58.01 -39.89 -5.75
C SER A 60 58.97 -38.68 -5.99
N VAL A 61 59.40 -37.82 -5.03
CA VAL A 61 59.67 -37.98 -3.56
C VAL A 61 59.58 -36.63 -2.77
N ALA A 62 59.33 -36.71 -1.44
CA ALA A 62 59.78 -35.80 -0.34
C ALA A 62 59.11 -34.44 0.02
N LYS A 63 59.39 -34.06 1.29
CA LYS A 63 59.12 -32.84 2.11
C LYS A 63 60.37 -31.89 2.07
N PRO A 64 60.47 -30.67 2.71
CA PRO A 64 59.75 -30.08 3.88
C PRO A 64 59.14 -28.67 3.58
N VAL A 65 58.93 -27.64 4.44
CA VAL A 65 59.38 -27.23 5.81
C VAL A 65 58.33 -26.35 6.57
N ARG A 66 58.72 -25.86 7.76
CA ARG A 66 58.21 -24.70 8.55
C ARG A 66 59.34 -23.64 8.62
N PRO A 67 59.15 -22.33 8.93
CA PRO A 67 58.56 -21.74 10.16
C PRO A 67 57.40 -20.73 9.86
N THR A 68 56.62 -20.11 10.75
CA THR A 68 56.59 -19.80 12.21
C THR A 68 57.35 -18.57 12.76
N GLU A 69 56.54 -17.55 13.13
CA GLU A 69 56.69 -16.63 14.29
C GLU A 69 57.71 -15.46 14.29
N GLY A 70 57.37 -14.42 15.07
CA GLY A 70 58.21 -13.26 15.42
C GLY A 70 57.76 -11.92 14.82
N GLY A 71 57.23 -10.92 15.55
CA GLY A 71 56.71 -10.92 16.93
C GLY A 71 57.08 -9.67 17.75
N ARG A 72 56.18 -9.24 18.65
CA ARG A 72 56.30 -8.13 19.66
C ARG A 72 56.28 -6.70 19.07
N GLY A 73 55.75 -5.67 19.74
CA GLY A 73 54.89 -5.65 20.94
C GLY A 73 55.06 -4.39 21.83
N ARG A 74 54.00 -4.02 22.58
CA ARG A 74 53.84 -2.84 23.50
C ARG A 74 53.66 -1.48 22.76
N GLY A 75 52.78 -0.55 23.16
CA GLY A 75 51.73 -0.52 24.22
C GLY A 75 52.04 0.45 25.38
N ILE A 76 51.00 0.88 26.16
CA ILE A 76 51.02 1.82 27.33
C ILE A 76 51.04 3.31 26.89
N ARG A 77 50.26 4.31 27.37
CA ARG A 77 49.09 4.50 28.30
C ARG A 77 48.44 5.90 27.96
N LEU A 78 47.56 6.55 28.76
CA LEU A 78 46.14 6.28 29.15
C LEU A 78 45.65 7.37 30.16
N ILE A 79 44.44 7.95 29.96
CA ILE A 79 43.58 8.76 30.91
C ILE A 79 44.14 10.09 31.53
N ASP A 80 43.37 11.11 32.00
CA ASP A 80 41.90 11.29 32.19
C ASP A 80 41.38 12.77 32.32
N LEU A 81 40.03 12.95 32.38
CA LEU A 81 39.19 14.00 33.06
C LEU A 81 38.89 15.44 32.46
N ASP A 82 37.69 15.96 32.85
CA ASP A 82 36.94 17.20 32.47
C ASP A 82 37.16 18.43 33.44
N PRO A 83 36.37 19.56 33.56
CA PRO A 83 35.10 20.04 32.92
C PRO A 83 34.93 21.60 32.62
N GLU A 84 33.66 22.05 32.44
CA GLU A 84 32.95 23.35 32.14
C GLU A 84 33.09 24.58 33.13
N PRO A 85 32.35 25.75 33.05
CA PRO A 85 31.47 26.43 32.02
C PRO A 85 31.87 27.94 31.73
N PRO A 86 31.15 29.10 32.00
CA PRO A 86 29.75 29.62 31.73
C PRO A 86 29.55 31.10 31.18
N CYS A 87 28.35 31.43 30.61
CA CYS A 87 27.58 32.75 30.59
C CYS A 87 28.17 34.06 29.91
N GLU A 88 27.46 35.19 29.59
CA GLU A 88 26.08 35.72 29.85
C GLU A 88 25.56 36.89 28.90
N VAL A 89 24.28 37.35 29.06
CA VAL A 89 23.54 38.63 28.67
C VAL A 89 23.04 38.96 27.20
N ARG A 90 22.08 39.91 27.09
CA ARG A 90 21.28 40.51 25.94
C ARG A 90 21.29 42.08 26.03
N PRO A 91 20.41 42.98 25.43
CA PRO A 91 19.26 42.89 24.47
C PRO A 91 19.09 44.05 23.39
N GLU A 92 17.92 44.10 22.69
CA GLU A 92 17.24 45.28 22.02
C GLU A 92 17.85 45.95 20.74
N ALA A 93 17.15 46.68 19.82
CA ALA A 93 15.70 46.90 19.49
C ALA A 93 15.40 47.54 18.08
N VAL A 94 14.26 47.18 17.45
CA VAL A 94 13.18 47.98 16.73
C VAL A 94 13.44 48.95 15.51
N ALA A 95 12.42 49.07 14.61
CA ALA A 95 12.15 50.01 13.47
C ALA A 95 12.93 49.79 12.13
N ILE A 96 12.38 49.80 10.89
CA ILE A 96 11.33 50.54 10.12
C ILE A 96 11.85 51.81 9.37
N GLY A 97 11.77 51.90 8.02
CA GLY A 97 11.92 53.20 7.29
C GLY A 97 12.44 53.29 5.83
N VAL A 98 11.72 52.76 4.85
CA VAL A 98 11.52 53.19 3.42
C VAL A 98 12.36 54.34 2.76
N ARG A 99 12.85 54.09 1.51
CA ARG A 99 13.25 55.00 0.37
C ARG A 99 14.64 55.72 0.39
N GLU A 100 15.51 55.44 -0.61
CA GLU A 100 15.81 56.18 -1.88
C GLU A 100 16.61 57.50 -1.68
N THR A 101 17.71 57.82 -2.40
CA THR A 101 17.99 57.66 -3.85
C THR A 101 19.47 57.44 -4.25
N VAL A 102 19.69 56.61 -5.29
CA VAL A 102 20.59 56.78 -6.47
C VAL A 102 22.07 57.19 -6.30
N LEU A 103 23.01 56.34 -6.78
CA LEU A 103 24.06 56.74 -7.77
C LEU A 103 24.77 55.57 -8.49
N ASN A 104 24.64 55.53 -9.82
CA ASN A 104 25.51 54.95 -10.87
C ASN A 104 26.08 53.49 -10.83
N ARG A 105 25.56 52.70 -11.79
CA ARG A 105 26.29 51.88 -12.78
C ARG A 105 27.41 50.91 -12.32
N ALA A 106 27.02 49.65 -12.13
CA ALA A 106 27.70 48.51 -12.75
C ALA A 106 26.65 47.43 -13.11
N GLY A 107 26.70 46.88 -14.32
CA GLY A 107 25.76 45.83 -14.75
C GLY A 107 26.25 44.45 -14.29
N VAL A 108 25.63 43.90 -13.26
CA VAL A 108 25.88 42.53 -12.79
C VAL A 108 24.90 41.59 -13.48
N ALA A 109 25.39 40.49 -14.05
CA ALA A 109 24.56 39.49 -14.70
C ALA A 109 23.74 38.68 -13.68
N ASP A 110 22.50 38.33 -14.02
CA ASP A 110 21.61 37.55 -13.16
C ASP A 110 22.22 36.19 -12.79
N ILE A 111 22.23 35.88 -11.48
CA ILE A 111 22.63 34.57 -10.98
C ILE A 111 21.49 33.58 -11.24
N ALA A 112 21.54 32.91 -12.39
CA ALA A 112 20.70 31.76 -12.66
C ALA A 112 20.94 30.68 -11.61
N MET A 113 19.88 30.27 -10.88
CA MET A 113 20.00 29.12 -9.97
C MET A 113 20.17 27.83 -10.78
N GLU A 114 21.37 27.26 -10.76
CA GLU A 114 21.64 25.94 -11.32
C GLU A 114 20.80 24.88 -10.59
N GLY A 115 19.79 24.35 -11.28
CA GLY A 115 19.03 23.16 -10.88
C GLY A 115 19.84 21.87 -10.97
N GLY A 116 21.04 21.85 -10.37
CA GLY A 116 22.00 20.75 -10.45
C GLY A 116 21.42 19.43 -9.95
N SER A 117 21.59 18.36 -10.74
CA SER A 117 21.08 17.02 -10.41
C SER A 117 21.88 16.36 -9.28
N ALA A 118 21.53 16.69 -8.03
CA ALA A 118 22.16 16.19 -6.81
C ALA A 118 21.84 14.70 -6.50
N ASP A 119 22.34 13.80 -7.36
CA ASP A 119 22.60 12.39 -7.07
C ASP A 119 24.11 12.11 -7.25
N LYS A 120 24.93 12.81 -6.45
CA LYS A 120 26.38 12.58 -6.32
C LYS A 120 26.73 12.52 -4.84
N MET A 121 26.77 11.31 -4.27
CA MET A 121 27.21 11.08 -2.90
C MET A 121 28.50 10.26 -2.93
N MET A 122 29.51 10.71 -2.18
CA MET A 122 30.88 10.18 -2.27
C MET A 122 31.04 8.82 -1.58
N GLY A 123 30.79 7.75 -2.33
CA GLY A 123 31.64 6.57 -2.22
C GLY A 123 32.90 6.79 -3.07
N VAL A 124 34.08 6.45 -2.55
CA VAL A 124 35.28 6.32 -3.38
C VAL A 124 35.20 4.97 -4.10
N GLU A 125 34.38 4.91 -5.15
CA GLU A 125 34.54 3.88 -6.17
C GLU A 125 35.83 4.23 -6.94
N GLU A 126 36.78 3.30 -6.99
CA GLU A 126 38.00 3.45 -7.80
C GLU A 126 37.63 3.73 -9.26
N GLU A 127 38.35 4.63 -9.93
CA GLU A 127 38.18 4.82 -11.37
C GLU A 127 38.63 3.56 -12.11
N ALA A 128 37.67 2.67 -12.38
CA ALA A 128 37.87 1.39 -13.03
C ALA A 128 38.21 1.57 -14.53
N SER A 129 39.43 2.03 -14.81
CA SER A 129 40.18 1.99 -16.07
C SER A 129 39.30 1.82 -17.30
N THR A 130 38.60 2.87 -17.71
CA THR A 130 37.68 2.78 -18.85
C THR A 130 38.47 2.71 -20.15
N THR A 131 38.61 1.50 -20.70
CA THR A 131 39.12 1.28 -22.07
C THR A 131 38.44 2.26 -23.04
N PRO A 132 39.19 3.02 -23.86
CA PRO A 132 38.60 4.00 -24.75
C PRO A 132 37.70 3.33 -25.81
N VAL A 133 36.63 4.02 -26.17
CA VAL A 133 35.70 3.57 -27.23
C VAL A 133 36.43 3.61 -28.58
N PRO A 134 36.36 2.56 -29.43
CA PRO A 134 37.05 2.54 -30.72
C PRO A 134 36.65 3.69 -31.65
N GLU A 135 37.62 4.39 -32.24
CA GLU A 135 37.37 5.46 -33.23
C GLU A 135 36.63 4.98 -34.49
N ARG A 136 36.76 3.68 -34.82
CA ARG A 136 36.07 3.04 -35.93
C ARG A 136 35.47 1.72 -35.48
N VAL A 137 34.24 1.47 -35.93
CA VAL A 137 33.48 0.25 -35.68
C VAL A 137 33.24 -0.51 -36.98
N GLN A 138 33.41 -1.83 -36.93
CA GLN A 138 32.87 -2.75 -37.93
C GLN A 138 32.52 -4.07 -37.26
N VAL A 139 31.27 -4.52 -37.40
CA VAL A 139 30.71 -5.67 -36.65
C VAL A 139 29.91 -6.60 -37.56
N GLY A 140 30.35 -7.85 -37.65
CA GLY A 140 29.80 -8.81 -38.62
C GLY A 140 29.97 -8.28 -40.05
N ASN A 141 28.87 -8.28 -40.82
CA ASN A 141 28.87 -7.79 -42.20
C ASN A 141 28.53 -6.29 -42.31
N SER A 142 28.75 -5.49 -41.27
CA SER A 142 28.46 -4.06 -41.31
C SER A 142 29.44 -3.29 -42.21
N PRO A 143 29.03 -2.11 -42.72
CA PRO A 143 29.97 -1.06 -43.13
C PRO A 143 30.94 -0.69 -42.00
N SER A 144 32.05 -0.04 -42.34
CA SER A 144 32.87 0.63 -41.35
C SER A 144 32.24 1.99 -41.00
N TYR A 145 32.07 2.26 -39.71
CA TYR A 145 31.55 3.53 -39.18
C TYR A 145 32.65 4.22 -38.37
N LYS A 146 32.92 5.49 -38.65
CA LYS A 146 33.72 6.37 -37.80
C LYS A 146 32.83 6.85 -36.65
N ILE A 147 33.33 6.74 -35.42
CA ILE A 147 32.63 7.24 -34.25
C ILE A 147 32.89 8.74 -34.10
N GLU A 148 31.82 9.51 -33.89
CA GLU A 148 31.87 10.97 -33.75
C GLU A 148 31.35 11.38 -32.36
N ARG A 149 30.46 12.38 -32.30
CA ARG A 149 29.88 12.92 -31.06
C ARG A 149 29.12 11.86 -30.26
N LYS A 150 29.27 11.91 -28.94
CA LYS A 150 28.47 11.13 -27.99
C LYS A 150 27.04 11.68 -27.97
N LEU A 151 26.05 10.78 -28.03
CA LEU A 151 24.62 11.10 -27.92
C LEU A 151 24.14 10.96 -26.47
N GLY A 152 24.65 9.98 -25.72
CA GLY A 152 24.21 9.78 -24.34
C GLY A 152 24.95 8.68 -23.58
N LYS A 153 24.52 8.46 -22.33
CA LYS A 153 24.93 7.35 -21.46
C LYS A 153 23.67 6.74 -20.85
N GLY A 154 23.35 5.51 -21.22
CA GLY A 154 22.26 4.73 -20.63
C GLY A 154 22.69 4.02 -19.35
N GLY A 155 21.80 3.20 -18.79
CA GLY A 155 22.09 2.47 -17.54
C GLY A 155 23.23 1.44 -17.65
N PHE A 156 23.47 0.90 -18.85
CA PHE A 156 24.38 -0.23 -19.08
C PHE A 156 25.56 0.10 -20.03
N GLY A 157 25.44 1.19 -20.80
CA GLY A 157 26.35 1.51 -21.91
C GLY A 157 26.31 2.97 -22.37
N GLN A 158 27.05 3.27 -23.43
CA GLN A 158 27.23 4.62 -23.99
C GLN A 158 26.80 4.65 -25.46
N VAL A 159 26.15 5.73 -25.90
CA VAL A 159 25.62 5.85 -27.28
C VAL A 159 26.30 7.02 -27.99
N TYR A 160 26.71 6.79 -29.24
CA TYR A 160 27.43 7.74 -30.10
C TYR A 160 26.82 7.78 -31.50
N VAL A 161 27.11 8.84 -32.25
CA VAL A 161 26.92 8.85 -33.70
C VAL A 161 28.03 8.04 -34.36
N GLY A 162 27.64 7.08 -35.19
CA GLY A 162 28.51 6.45 -36.17
C GLY A 162 28.23 7.03 -37.56
N ARG A 163 29.23 7.61 -38.22
CA ARG A 163 29.14 8.05 -39.61
C ARG A 163 29.80 7.02 -40.52
N ARG A 164 29.09 6.57 -41.56
CA ARG A 164 29.57 5.54 -42.49
C ARG A 164 30.79 6.05 -43.27
N VAL A 165 31.84 5.22 -43.37
CA VAL A 165 33.12 5.58 -44.00
C VAL A 165 33.13 5.30 -45.51
N SER A 166 32.38 4.29 -45.96
CA SER A 166 32.29 3.94 -47.38
C SER A 166 30.94 3.32 -47.75
N GLY A 167 30.42 3.68 -48.93
CA GLY A 167 29.07 3.37 -49.37
C GLY A 167 27.98 4.15 -48.61
N GLY A 168 26.72 3.89 -48.97
CA GLY A 168 25.55 4.57 -48.44
C GLY A 168 25.03 5.68 -49.36
N ASN A 169 23.71 5.89 -49.33
CA ASN A 169 23.02 6.87 -50.16
C ASN A 169 22.86 8.19 -49.37
N PRO A 170 23.37 9.34 -49.84
CA PRO A 170 23.20 10.62 -49.14
C PRO A 170 21.75 11.07 -48.96
N ALA A 171 20.81 10.52 -49.73
CA ALA A 171 19.37 10.76 -49.56
C ALA A 171 18.72 9.87 -48.46
N GLU A 172 19.37 8.77 -48.06
CA GLU A 172 18.83 7.84 -47.07
C GLU A 172 19.29 8.22 -45.66
N ARG A 173 18.32 8.65 -44.84
CA ARG A 173 18.53 9.08 -43.45
C ARG A 173 18.24 8.00 -42.41
N THR A 174 17.63 6.87 -42.80
CA THR A 174 17.15 5.80 -41.92
C THR A 174 17.34 4.45 -42.60
N GLY A 175 17.50 3.36 -41.82
CA GLY A 175 17.78 2.03 -42.37
C GLY A 175 19.27 1.69 -42.49
N PRO A 176 19.61 0.46 -42.92
CA PRO A 176 20.97 -0.08 -42.85
C PRO A 176 21.99 0.67 -43.70
N ASP A 177 21.55 1.30 -44.78
CA ASP A 177 22.43 2.02 -45.71
C ASP A 177 22.62 3.52 -45.38
N ALA A 178 21.99 4.02 -44.33
CA ALA A 178 22.06 5.42 -43.89
C ALA A 178 23.49 5.91 -43.59
N LEU A 179 23.71 7.21 -43.82
CA LEU A 179 25.02 7.85 -43.62
C LEU A 179 25.38 8.07 -42.14
N GLU A 180 24.39 8.37 -41.28
CA GLU A 180 24.54 8.44 -39.82
C GLU A 180 23.63 7.42 -39.13
N VAL A 181 24.21 6.70 -38.16
CA VAL A 181 23.53 5.66 -37.35
C VAL A 181 23.83 5.88 -35.86
N ALA A 182 22.94 5.40 -34.99
CA ALA A 182 23.22 5.35 -33.55
C ALA A 182 24.02 4.08 -33.23
N VAL A 183 25.13 4.23 -32.50
CA VAL A 183 26.02 3.12 -32.09
C VAL A 183 26.07 3.07 -30.56
N LYS A 184 25.49 2.00 -29.99
CA LYS A 184 25.47 1.74 -28.53
C LYS A 184 26.55 0.72 -28.17
N PHE A 185 27.40 1.09 -27.22
CA PHE A 185 28.52 0.31 -26.70
C PHE A 185 28.27 -0.11 -25.25
N GLU A 186 28.37 -1.39 -24.96
CA GLU A 186 28.31 -1.97 -23.62
C GLU A 186 29.60 -2.75 -23.34
N HIS A 187 30.29 -2.43 -22.25
CA HIS A 187 31.56 -3.06 -21.92
C HIS A 187 31.32 -4.48 -21.40
N ARG A 188 32.22 -5.43 -21.68
CA ARG A 188 32.07 -6.83 -21.23
C ARG A 188 31.95 -7.01 -19.71
N ASN A 189 32.45 -6.06 -18.92
CA ASN A 189 32.33 -6.05 -17.45
C ASN A 189 31.10 -5.24 -16.95
N SER A 190 30.26 -4.70 -17.84
CA SER A 190 28.99 -4.06 -17.46
C SER A 190 28.04 -5.06 -16.79
N LYS A 191 27.26 -4.60 -15.81
CA LYS A 191 26.20 -5.39 -15.15
C LYS A 191 25.25 -5.95 -16.22
N GLY A 192 25.20 -7.28 -16.34
CA GLY A 192 24.42 -8.00 -17.37
C GLY A 192 25.25 -8.68 -18.46
N CYS A 193 26.51 -8.29 -18.66
CA CYS A 193 27.40 -8.84 -19.70
C CYS A 193 28.24 -10.07 -19.25
N ASN A 194 28.23 -10.39 -17.95
CA ASN A 194 29.09 -11.42 -17.34
C ASN A 194 28.95 -12.85 -17.92
N TYR A 195 27.86 -13.13 -18.65
CA TYR A 195 27.54 -14.45 -19.19
C TYR A 195 27.37 -14.46 -20.73
N GLY A 196 27.68 -13.37 -21.42
CA GLY A 196 27.51 -13.23 -22.87
C GLY A 196 27.05 -11.84 -23.28
N PRO A 197 26.49 -11.68 -24.50
CA PRO A 197 25.95 -10.42 -24.97
C PRO A 197 24.77 -9.92 -24.09
N PRO A 198 24.53 -8.59 -24.04
CA PRO A 198 23.43 -8.00 -23.29
C PRO A 198 22.06 -8.62 -23.58
N TYR A 199 21.20 -8.74 -22.56
CA TYR A 199 19.85 -9.32 -22.70
C TYR A 199 19.00 -8.59 -23.75
N GLU A 200 19.18 -7.28 -23.88
CA GLU A 200 18.57 -6.41 -24.89
C GLU A 200 18.74 -6.94 -26.34
N TRP A 201 19.85 -7.63 -26.64
CA TRP A 201 20.08 -8.24 -27.95
C TRP A 201 19.07 -9.35 -28.28
N GLN A 202 18.55 -10.04 -27.25
CA GLN A 202 17.54 -11.09 -27.36
C GLN A 202 16.13 -10.48 -27.46
N VAL A 203 15.91 -9.34 -26.81
CA VAL A 203 14.66 -8.56 -26.92
C VAL A 203 14.52 -8.03 -28.35
N TYR A 204 15.55 -7.37 -28.90
CA TYR A 204 15.54 -6.90 -30.28
C TYR A 204 15.39 -8.02 -31.32
N ASN A 205 15.84 -9.26 -31.06
CA ASN A 205 15.56 -10.40 -31.96
C ASN A 205 14.04 -10.63 -32.17
N THR A 206 13.20 -10.25 -31.21
CA THR A 206 11.73 -10.43 -31.28
C THR A 206 11.00 -9.14 -31.70
N LEU A 207 11.63 -7.98 -31.46
CA LEU A 207 11.03 -6.64 -31.62
C LEU A 207 11.58 -5.82 -32.79
N ASN A 208 12.60 -6.28 -33.54
CA ASN A 208 13.05 -5.57 -34.73
C ASN A 208 11.88 -5.44 -35.73
N GLY A 209 11.62 -4.23 -36.24
CA GLY A 209 10.44 -3.94 -37.07
C GLY A 209 9.10 -3.92 -36.31
N CYS A 210 9.09 -3.90 -34.97
CA CYS A 210 7.89 -3.61 -34.20
C CYS A 210 7.54 -2.11 -34.28
N TYR A 211 6.25 -1.79 -34.21
CA TYR A 211 5.80 -0.39 -34.31
C TYR A 211 6.36 0.45 -33.15
N GLY A 212 6.98 1.59 -33.48
CA GLY A 212 7.59 2.50 -32.52
C GLY A 212 8.83 1.98 -31.80
N ILE A 213 9.48 0.92 -32.30
CA ILE A 213 10.79 0.46 -31.83
C ILE A 213 11.81 0.75 -32.95
N PRO A 214 12.99 1.35 -32.68
CA PRO A 214 14.00 1.59 -33.70
C PRO A 214 14.57 0.27 -34.25
N SER A 215 14.97 0.28 -35.52
CA SER A 215 15.52 -0.91 -36.16
C SER A 215 16.97 -1.11 -35.74
N VAL A 216 17.35 -2.33 -35.37
CA VAL A 216 18.77 -2.72 -35.23
C VAL A 216 19.23 -3.32 -36.56
N HIS A 217 20.23 -2.69 -37.17
CA HIS A 217 20.79 -3.10 -38.47
C HIS A 217 21.91 -4.13 -38.29
N TYR A 218 22.84 -3.87 -37.37
CA TYR A 218 24.00 -4.72 -37.12
C TYR A 218 24.26 -4.85 -35.62
N LYS A 219 24.86 -5.99 -35.23
CA LYS A 219 25.36 -6.19 -33.86
C LYS A 219 26.53 -7.16 -33.84
N GLY A 220 27.46 -6.94 -32.91
CA GLY A 220 28.65 -7.78 -32.77
C GLY A 220 29.54 -7.31 -31.63
N ARG A 221 30.73 -7.92 -31.51
CA ARG A 221 31.71 -7.61 -30.47
C ARG A 221 32.99 -7.14 -31.13
N GLN A 222 33.53 -6.01 -30.67
CA GLN A 222 34.81 -5.46 -31.11
C GLN A 222 35.62 -5.07 -29.87
N GLY A 223 36.81 -5.66 -29.73
CA GLY A 223 37.62 -5.53 -28.51
C GLY A 223 36.82 -5.92 -27.25
N ASP A 224 36.74 -5.01 -26.30
CA ASP A 224 36.09 -5.22 -25.00
C ASP A 224 34.60 -4.84 -24.98
N PHE A 225 34.04 -4.40 -26.12
CA PHE A 225 32.67 -3.91 -26.23
C PHE A 225 31.75 -4.85 -27.02
N TYR A 226 30.55 -5.06 -26.48
CA TYR A 226 29.37 -5.44 -27.24
C TYR A 226 28.79 -4.18 -27.89
N ILE A 227 28.43 -4.27 -29.18
CA ILE A 227 28.01 -3.13 -30.00
C ILE A 227 26.68 -3.43 -30.69
N LEU A 228 25.75 -2.48 -30.61
CA LEU A 228 24.54 -2.39 -31.43
C LEU A 228 24.63 -1.19 -32.38
N VAL A 229 24.30 -1.39 -33.66
CA VAL A 229 24.13 -0.33 -34.67
C VAL A 229 22.65 -0.28 -35.06
N MET A 230 22.02 0.87 -34.88
CA MET A 230 20.57 1.06 -35.00
C MET A 230 20.19 2.39 -35.65
N ASP A 231 18.92 2.55 -36.01
CA ASP A 231 18.36 3.79 -36.57
C ASP A 231 18.78 5.00 -35.71
N MET A 232 19.32 6.03 -36.37
CA MET A 232 19.56 7.34 -35.76
C MET A 232 18.21 8.06 -35.59
N LEU A 233 17.96 8.63 -34.41
CA LEU A 233 16.69 9.28 -34.04
C LEU A 233 16.86 10.78 -33.75
N GLY A 234 15.74 11.46 -33.55
CA GLY A 234 15.67 12.86 -33.11
C GLY A 234 15.75 13.04 -31.59
N PRO A 235 15.34 14.21 -31.06
CA PRO A 235 15.41 14.51 -29.62
C PRO A 235 14.46 13.63 -28.79
N SER A 236 14.78 13.44 -27.51
CA SER A 236 13.88 12.80 -26.55
C SER A 236 12.77 13.75 -26.09
N LEU A 237 11.68 13.21 -25.53
CA LEU A 237 10.65 14.04 -24.90
C LEU A 237 11.20 14.83 -23.71
N TRP A 238 12.29 14.38 -23.08
CA TRP A 238 13.01 15.16 -22.08
C TRP A 238 13.69 16.40 -22.68
N ASP A 239 14.33 16.27 -23.84
CA ASP A 239 15.01 17.39 -24.51
C ASP A 239 13.98 18.41 -25.02
N VAL A 240 12.87 17.93 -25.61
CA VAL A 240 11.75 18.78 -26.06
C VAL A 240 11.04 19.45 -24.88
N TRP A 241 10.89 18.77 -23.74
CA TRP A 241 10.31 19.36 -22.53
C TRP A 241 11.20 20.48 -21.95
N ASN A 242 12.53 20.33 -22.00
CA ASN A 242 13.44 21.41 -21.61
C ASN A 242 13.44 22.58 -22.59
N SER A 243 13.43 22.34 -23.91
CA SER A 243 13.41 23.43 -24.91
C SER A 243 12.10 24.22 -24.94
N LEU A 244 11.00 23.63 -24.47
CA LEU A 244 9.71 24.29 -24.27
C LEU A 244 9.58 25.00 -22.90
N GLY A 245 10.66 25.16 -22.14
CA GLY A 245 10.63 25.87 -20.86
C GLY A 245 10.03 25.05 -19.71
N GLN A 246 10.23 23.73 -19.72
CA GLN A 246 9.84 22.79 -18.64
C GLN A 246 8.33 22.61 -18.42
N SER A 247 7.53 22.83 -19.47
CA SER A 247 6.11 22.43 -19.54
C SER A 247 5.69 22.11 -20.97
N MET A 248 4.79 21.15 -21.15
CA MET A 248 4.11 20.85 -22.42
C MET A 248 2.61 21.12 -22.33
N SER A 249 2.01 21.56 -23.43
CA SER A 249 0.56 21.78 -23.49
C SER A 249 -0.22 20.44 -23.39
N PRO A 250 -1.40 20.41 -22.74
CA PRO A 250 -2.14 19.15 -22.58
C PRO A 250 -2.52 18.48 -23.90
N ASN A 251 -2.76 19.24 -24.97
CA ASN A 251 -3.05 18.72 -26.31
C ASN A 251 -1.83 18.00 -26.92
N MET A 252 -0.61 18.54 -26.70
CA MET A 252 0.62 17.86 -27.11
C MET A 252 0.82 16.57 -26.32
N VAL A 253 0.62 16.61 -25.01
CA VAL A 253 0.76 15.43 -24.14
C VAL A 253 -0.34 14.38 -24.40
N ALA A 254 -1.53 14.79 -24.85
CA ALA A 254 -2.59 13.86 -25.30
C ALA A 254 -2.19 13.12 -26.59
N CYS A 255 -1.59 13.80 -27.58
CA CYS A 255 -1.05 13.13 -28.76
C CYS A 255 0.12 12.19 -28.42
N ILE A 256 1.00 12.59 -27.48
CA ILE A 256 2.05 11.70 -26.92
C ILE A 256 1.42 10.47 -26.27
N ALA A 257 0.36 10.63 -25.48
CA ALA A 257 -0.31 9.54 -24.78
C ALA A 257 -0.86 8.49 -25.74
N VAL A 258 -1.60 8.89 -26.78
CA VAL A 258 -2.20 7.96 -27.75
C VAL A 258 -1.14 7.16 -28.51
N GLU A 259 -0.05 7.81 -28.92
CA GLU A 259 1.04 7.12 -29.61
C GLU A 259 1.82 6.20 -28.65
N ALA A 260 2.18 6.67 -27.46
CA ALA A 260 2.89 5.87 -26.45
C ALA A 260 2.10 4.64 -25.98
N ILE A 261 0.78 4.75 -25.77
CA ILE A 261 -0.10 3.62 -25.45
C ILE A 261 -0.09 2.60 -26.61
N SER A 262 -0.06 3.07 -27.85
CA SER A 262 -0.02 2.21 -29.06
C SER A 262 1.32 1.49 -29.23
N ILE A 263 2.44 2.12 -28.88
CA ILE A 263 3.77 1.49 -28.86
C ILE A 263 3.82 0.42 -27.75
N LEU A 264 3.33 0.73 -26.55
CA LEU A 264 3.25 -0.22 -25.44
C LEU A 264 2.33 -1.40 -25.76
N GLU A 265 1.17 -1.19 -26.39
CA GLU A 265 0.31 -2.30 -26.87
C GLU A 265 1.11 -3.28 -27.76
N LYS A 266 1.88 -2.77 -28.72
CA LYS A 266 2.61 -3.59 -29.69
C LYS A 266 3.79 -4.33 -29.04
N LEU A 267 4.46 -3.69 -28.07
CA LEU A 267 5.45 -4.32 -27.17
C LEU A 267 4.81 -5.45 -26.34
N HIS A 268 3.66 -5.18 -25.72
CA HIS A 268 2.93 -6.12 -24.88
C HIS A 268 2.41 -7.32 -25.68
N LEU A 269 1.87 -7.12 -26.89
CA LEU A 269 1.41 -8.20 -27.78
C LEU A 269 2.53 -9.21 -28.09
N LYS A 270 3.76 -8.70 -28.31
CA LYS A 270 5.00 -9.49 -28.52
C LYS A 270 5.49 -10.21 -27.25
N GLY A 271 4.86 -10.00 -26.09
CA GLY A 271 5.10 -10.70 -24.84
C GLY A 271 6.11 -10.04 -23.89
N PHE A 272 6.50 -8.79 -24.14
CA PHE A 272 7.43 -8.04 -23.32
C PHE A 272 6.75 -6.86 -22.61
N VAL A 273 7.31 -6.46 -21.47
CA VAL A 273 7.11 -5.17 -20.79
C VAL A 273 8.43 -4.40 -20.80
N HIS A 274 8.38 -3.07 -20.80
CA HIS A 274 9.52 -2.17 -20.87
C HIS A 274 10.29 -2.07 -19.54
N GLY A 275 9.57 -1.88 -18.43
CA GLY A 275 10.14 -1.80 -17.08
C GLY A 275 10.85 -0.49 -16.74
N ASP A 276 10.99 0.44 -17.70
CA ASP A 276 11.57 1.78 -17.49
C ASP A 276 10.96 2.81 -18.46
N VAL A 277 9.65 3.05 -18.33
CA VAL A 277 8.92 4.05 -19.13
C VAL A 277 9.12 5.44 -18.55
N LYS A 278 9.67 6.37 -19.34
CA LYS A 278 10.08 7.71 -18.92
C LYS A 278 10.30 8.68 -20.11
N PRO A 279 10.29 10.02 -19.94
CA PRO A 279 10.51 10.98 -21.03
C PRO A 279 11.81 10.78 -21.81
N GLU A 280 12.88 10.37 -21.12
CA GLU A 280 14.22 10.19 -21.68
C GLU A 280 14.31 8.97 -22.63
N ASN A 281 13.39 8.00 -22.50
CA ASN A 281 13.33 6.78 -23.32
C ASN A 281 12.33 6.89 -24.49
N PHE A 282 11.62 8.01 -24.63
CA PHE A 282 10.76 8.29 -25.80
C PHE A 282 11.42 9.35 -26.68
N LEU A 283 11.74 8.99 -27.93
CA LEU A 283 12.39 9.87 -28.90
C LEU A 283 11.49 10.14 -30.10
N LEU A 284 11.66 11.30 -30.72
CA LEU A 284 11.08 11.62 -32.02
C LEU A 284 11.90 11.00 -33.16
N GLY A 285 11.32 10.89 -34.36
CA GLY A 285 12.09 10.65 -35.58
C GLY A 285 13.03 11.81 -35.90
N GLN A 286 13.94 11.61 -36.87
CA GLN A 286 14.90 12.66 -37.24
C GLN A 286 14.20 13.92 -37.79
N PRO A 287 14.66 15.13 -37.43
CA PRO A 287 14.18 16.37 -38.02
C PRO A 287 14.31 16.41 -39.55
N SER A 288 13.34 17.05 -40.20
CA SER A 288 13.24 17.13 -41.66
C SER A 288 13.13 15.76 -42.34
N THR A 289 12.41 14.83 -41.71
CA THR A 289 12.03 13.54 -42.30
C THR A 289 10.50 13.32 -42.18
N PRO A 290 9.88 12.47 -43.01
CA PRO A 290 8.44 12.17 -42.92
C PRO A 290 7.98 11.59 -41.58
N ASP A 291 8.92 11.11 -40.75
CA ASP A 291 8.68 10.55 -39.43
C ASP A 291 9.18 11.48 -38.29
N GLU A 292 9.51 12.75 -38.54
CA GLU A 292 9.97 13.71 -37.50
C GLU A 292 8.94 13.89 -36.35
N LYS A 293 7.64 13.77 -36.65
CA LYS A 293 6.55 13.84 -35.66
C LYS A 293 6.17 12.49 -35.04
N LYS A 294 6.84 11.38 -35.41
CA LYS A 294 6.53 10.03 -34.95
C LYS A 294 7.33 9.69 -33.70
N LEU A 295 6.73 8.96 -32.76
CA LEU A 295 7.35 8.58 -31.50
C LEU A 295 7.99 7.19 -31.59
N TYR A 296 9.09 7.01 -30.85
CA TYR A 296 9.86 5.78 -30.72
C TYR A 296 10.21 5.54 -29.25
N LEU A 297 10.21 4.28 -28.81
CA LEU A 297 10.58 3.83 -27.47
C LEU A 297 11.93 3.09 -27.51
N ILE A 298 12.87 3.47 -26.63
CA ILE A 298 14.25 2.99 -26.62
C ILE A 298 14.73 2.47 -25.24
N ASP A 299 15.93 1.89 -25.21
CA ASP A 299 16.63 1.33 -24.05
C ASP A 299 15.93 0.10 -23.42
N LEU A 300 15.84 -0.97 -24.20
CA LEU A 300 15.20 -2.24 -23.83
C LEU A 300 16.03 -3.09 -22.83
N GLY A 301 17.05 -2.52 -22.20
CA GLY A 301 17.94 -3.21 -21.25
C GLY A 301 17.26 -3.68 -19.95
N LEU A 302 16.13 -3.06 -19.57
CA LEU A 302 15.30 -3.48 -18.43
C LEU A 302 14.03 -4.26 -18.82
N ALA A 303 13.81 -4.46 -20.13
CA ALA A 303 12.63 -5.16 -20.62
C ALA A 303 12.59 -6.62 -20.13
N SER A 304 11.39 -7.17 -19.95
CA SER A 304 11.23 -8.56 -19.51
C SER A 304 9.93 -9.18 -20.03
N ARG A 305 9.82 -10.51 -19.98
CA ARG A 305 8.61 -11.21 -20.44
C ARG A 305 7.51 -11.18 -19.39
N TRP A 306 6.29 -10.82 -19.80
CA TRP A 306 5.08 -10.93 -18.95
C TRP A 306 4.26 -12.20 -19.25
N LYS A 307 4.53 -12.86 -20.38
CA LYS A 307 3.99 -14.19 -20.71
C LYS A 307 5.10 -15.12 -21.19
N ASP A 308 4.92 -16.42 -20.93
CA ASP A 308 5.77 -17.45 -21.51
C ASP A 308 5.66 -17.49 -23.04
N ALA A 309 6.76 -17.82 -23.71
CA ALA A 309 6.86 -17.86 -25.16
C ALA A 309 6.25 -19.12 -25.79
N SER A 310 6.08 -20.22 -25.05
CA SER A 310 5.59 -21.50 -25.57
C SER A 310 4.09 -21.72 -25.34
N SER A 311 3.62 -21.37 -24.13
CA SER A 311 2.24 -21.59 -23.66
C SER A 311 1.36 -20.34 -23.77
N SER A 312 1.96 -19.16 -23.97
CA SER A 312 1.31 -17.83 -23.85
C SER A 312 0.65 -17.55 -22.49
N GLN A 313 0.88 -18.39 -21.48
CA GLN A 313 0.40 -18.14 -20.11
C GLN A 313 1.13 -16.97 -19.47
N HIS A 314 0.45 -16.25 -18.58
CA HIS A 314 1.04 -15.15 -17.81
C HIS A 314 2.17 -15.68 -16.91
N VAL A 315 3.23 -14.89 -16.71
CA VAL A 315 4.27 -15.25 -15.73
C VAL A 315 3.70 -15.27 -14.31
N GLU A 316 4.25 -16.14 -13.46
CA GLU A 316 3.82 -16.27 -12.07
C GLU A 316 4.07 -14.99 -11.27
N TYR A 317 3.17 -14.73 -10.31
CA TYR A 317 3.30 -13.63 -9.38
C TYR A 317 4.33 -13.97 -8.29
N ASP A 318 5.31 -13.09 -8.10
CA ASP A 318 6.26 -13.14 -7.00
C ASP A 318 6.57 -11.73 -6.48
N GLN A 319 7.17 -11.64 -5.29
CA GLN A 319 7.61 -10.40 -4.67
C GLN A 319 9.01 -10.57 -4.06
N ARG A 320 9.94 -9.70 -4.44
CA ARG A 320 11.35 -9.68 -4.02
C ARG A 320 11.73 -8.28 -3.56
N PRO A 321 11.46 -7.93 -2.28
CA PRO A 321 11.65 -6.57 -1.76
C PRO A 321 13.09 -6.02 -1.78
N ASP A 322 14.09 -6.85 -2.12
CA ASP A 322 15.48 -6.42 -2.34
C ASP A 322 15.82 -6.10 -3.80
N ILE A 323 14.88 -6.29 -4.75
CA ILE A 323 15.04 -6.02 -6.18
C ILE A 323 14.10 -4.89 -6.62
N PHE A 324 14.68 -3.73 -6.96
CA PHE A 324 13.99 -2.63 -7.62
C PHE A 324 14.37 -2.57 -9.11
N ARG A 325 13.48 -2.05 -9.97
CA ARG A 325 13.71 -1.85 -11.41
C ARG A 325 13.11 -0.52 -11.89
N GLY A 326 13.68 0.02 -12.97
CA GLY A 326 13.24 1.27 -13.58
C GLY A 326 13.68 2.52 -12.82
N THR A 327 13.23 3.68 -13.29
CA THR A 327 13.59 4.98 -12.75
C THR A 327 12.65 5.39 -11.60
N ILE A 328 13.17 5.55 -10.38
CA ILE A 328 12.43 5.88 -9.13
C ILE A 328 11.33 6.94 -9.34
N ARG A 329 11.60 7.99 -10.12
CA ARG A 329 10.65 9.09 -10.37
C ARG A 329 9.35 8.58 -11.03
N TYR A 330 9.46 7.70 -12.02
CA TYR A 330 8.36 7.27 -12.90
C TYR A 330 7.90 5.82 -12.69
N ALA A 331 8.66 4.96 -12.02
CA ALA A 331 8.30 3.54 -11.81
C ALA A 331 6.97 3.35 -11.06
N SER A 332 6.28 2.24 -11.32
CA SER A 332 5.05 1.87 -10.61
C SER A 332 5.26 1.60 -9.12
N VAL A 333 4.21 1.66 -8.31
CA VAL A 333 4.24 1.20 -6.92
C VAL A 333 4.63 -0.28 -6.82
N HIS A 334 4.18 -1.13 -7.74
CA HIS A 334 4.50 -2.56 -7.68
C HIS A 334 5.99 -2.83 -7.97
N ALA A 335 6.62 -2.04 -8.84
CA ALA A 335 8.07 -2.05 -9.04
C ALA A 335 8.83 -1.60 -7.79
N HIS A 336 8.34 -0.56 -7.08
CA HIS A 336 8.90 -0.16 -5.77
C HIS A 336 8.75 -1.24 -4.69
N LEU A 337 7.65 -2.01 -4.72
CA LEU A 337 7.43 -3.16 -3.84
C LEU A 337 8.22 -4.42 -4.25
N GLY A 338 8.94 -4.39 -5.39
CA GLY A 338 9.71 -5.51 -5.90
C GLY A 338 8.86 -6.67 -6.44
N ARG A 339 7.62 -6.41 -6.86
CA ARG A 339 6.73 -7.41 -7.48
C ARG A 339 7.20 -7.77 -8.89
N THR A 340 6.81 -8.94 -9.39
CA THR A 340 6.91 -9.26 -10.82
C THR A 340 6.22 -8.17 -11.63
N GLY A 341 6.91 -7.60 -12.63
CA GLY A 341 6.36 -6.55 -13.49
C GLY A 341 5.40 -7.12 -14.56
N SER A 342 4.33 -6.39 -14.84
CA SER A 342 3.32 -6.72 -15.85
C SER A 342 2.89 -5.46 -16.63
N ARG A 343 1.99 -5.65 -17.59
CA ARG A 343 1.47 -4.63 -18.53
C ARG A 343 0.91 -3.38 -17.84
N ARG A 344 0.38 -3.54 -16.61
CA ARG A 344 -0.10 -2.41 -15.79
C ARG A 344 1.02 -1.47 -15.34
N ASP A 345 2.25 -1.98 -15.16
CA ASP A 345 3.36 -1.23 -14.60
C ASP A 345 3.94 -0.20 -15.58
N ASP A 346 4.03 -0.57 -16.86
CA ASP A 346 4.41 0.35 -17.94
C ASP A 346 3.33 1.43 -18.15
N LEU A 347 2.05 1.07 -18.03
CA LEU A 347 0.92 2.01 -18.17
C LEU A 347 0.79 2.97 -16.97
N GLU A 348 1.04 2.51 -15.73
CA GLU A 348 1.17 3.37 -14.55
C GLU A 348 2.36 4.32 -14.69
N SER A 349 3.51 3.80 -15.16
CA SER A 349 4.73 4.59 -15.36
C SER A 349 4.55 5.63 -16.49
N LEU A 350 3.78 5.29 -17.53
CA LEU A 350 3.35 6.25 -18.55
C LEU A 350 2.43 7.33 -17.96
N ALA A 351 1.49 6.98 -17.07
CA ALA A 351 0.61 7.98 -16.44
C ALA A 351 1.40 9.02 -15.64
N TYR A 352 2.38 8.60 -14.83
CA TYR A 352 3.26 9.53 -14.13
C TYR A 352 4.15 10.34 -15.09
N THR A 353 4.59 9.74 -16.20
CA THR A 353 5.36 10.41 -17.26
C THR A 353 4.57 11.53 -17.95
N LEU A 354 3.31 11.27 -18.34
CA LEU A 354 2.44 12.25 -18.98
C LEU A 354 2.12 13.42 -18.02
N ILE A 355 1.83 13.12 -16.75
CA ILE A 355 1.56 14.14 -15.73
C ILE A 355 2.81 14.97 -15.43
N PHE A 356 4.01 14.37 -15.47
CA PHE A 356 5.28 15.10 -15.37
C PHE A 356 5.44 16.11 -16.50
N LEU A 357 5.21 15.72 -17.77
CA LEU A 357 5.38 16.60 -18.92
C LEU A 357 4.48 17.85 -18.86
N ILE A 358 3.27 17.74 -18.30
CA ILE A 358 2.37 18.89 -18.09
C ILE A 358 2.83 19.73 -16.89
N LYS A 359 3.00 19.11 -15.72
CA LYS A 359 3.16 19.84 -14.43
C LYS A 359 4.60 20.21 -14.09
N GLY A 360 5.58 19.72 -14.85
CA GLY A 360 7.02 19.85 -14.62
C GLY A 360 7.57 19.19 -13.34
N ARG A 361 6.69 18.70 -12.44
CA ARG A 361 7.04 18.06 -11.18
C ARG A 361 6.00 17.06 -10.70
N LEU A 362 6.44 16.08 -9.92
CA LEU A 362 5.62 15.06 -9.25
C LEU A 362 5.73 15.20 -7.71
N PRO A 363 4.69 14.85 -6.92
CA PRO A 363 4.66 15.07 -5.46
C PRO A 363 5.69 14.29 -4.61
N TRP A 364 6.59 13.53 -5.25
CA TRP A 364 7.59 12.65 -4.62
C TRP A 364 9.02 12.90 -5.13
N GLN A 365 9.30 14.07 -5.68
CA GLN A 365 10.69 14.54 -5.89
C GLN A 365 11.28 15.09 -4.58
N GLY A 366 12.61 15.11 -4.48
CA GLY A 366 13.35 15.65 -3.32
C GLY A 366 13.84 14.61 -2.30
N TYR A 367 13.33 13.38 -2.30
CA TYR A 367 13.83 12.33 -1.39
C TYR A 367 15.26 11.87 -1.74
N GLN A 368 16.09 11.67 -0.72
CA GLN A 368 17.50 11.25 -0.79
C GLN A 368 17.80 10.08 0.17
N GLY A 369 19.01 9.51 0.09
CA GLY A 369 19.48 8.38 0.90
C GLY A 369 18.93 7.01 0.49
N ASP A 370 19.41 5.93 1.13
CA ASP A 370 19.08 4.54 0.74
C ASP A 370 17.56 4.23 0.78
N ASN A 371 16.83 4.86 1.69
CA ASN A 371 15.38 4.69 1.83
C ASN A 371 14.54 5.50 0.82
N LYS A 372 15.17 6.23 -0.11
CA LYS A 372 14.53 7.04 -1.18
C LYS A 372 13.44 6.28 -1.93
N SER A 373 13.67 5.01 -2.28
CA SER A 373 12.67 4.18 -2.98
C SER A 373 11.42 3.91 -2.12
N PHE A 374 11.60 3.62 -0.83
CA PHE A 374 10.49 3.39 0.12
C PHE A 374 9.68 4.66 0.37
N LEU A 375 10.34 5.80 0.60
CA LEU A 375 9.69 7.09 0.82
C LEU A 375 8.88 7.55 -0.41
N VAL A 376 9.45 7.38 -1.61
CA VAL A 376 8.73 7.63 -2.87
C VAL A 376 7.52 6.70 -3.01
N CYS A 377 7.65 5.41 -2.67
CA CYS A 377 6.53 4.47 -2.71
C CYS A 377 5.41 4.85 -1.73
N LYS A 378 5.76 5.19 -0.48
CA LYS A 378 4.82 5.69 0.54
C LYS A 378 4.06 6.91 0.02
N LYS A 379 4.77 7.86 -0.60
CA LYS A 379 4.18 9.08 -1.16
C LYS A 379 3.29 8.79 -2.40
N LYS A 380 3.65 7.83 -3.25
CA LYS A 380 2.84 7.33 -4.38
C LYS A 380 1.58 6.57 -3.94
N MET A 381 1.60 5.91 -2.79
CA MET A 381 0.43 5.27 -2.18
C MET A 381 -0.50 6.30 -1.52
N GLY A 382 0.07 7.29 -0.82
CA GLY A 382 -0.69 8.36 -0.16
C GLY A 382 -1.15 9.52 -1.05
N THR A 383 -0.95 9.46 -2.38
CA THR A 383 -1.37 10.51 -3.33
C THR A 383 -2.50 9.99 -4.22
N SER A 384 -3.71 10.56 -4.09
CA SER A 384 -4.85 10.16 -4.92
C SER A 384 -4.78 10.76 -6.34
N PRO A 385 -5.47 10.18 -7.33
CA PRO A 385 -5.57 10.75 -8.68
C PRO A 385 -6.14 12.17 -8.74
N GLU A 386 -7.03 12.56 -7.82
CA GLU A 386 -7.52 13.94 -7.67
C GLU A 386 -6.35 14.90 -7.35
N LEU A 387 -5.56 14.57 -6.33
CA LEU A 387 -4.42 15.41 -5.92
C LEU A 387 -3.31 15.42 -6.98
N MET A 388 -3.08 14.27 -7.62
CA MET A 388 -2.10 14.10 -8.67
C MET A 388 -2.44 14.90 -9.93
N CYS A 389 -3.66 14.74 -10.45
CA CYS A 389 -4.16 15.38 -11.65
C CYS A 389 -4.86 16.73 -11.37
N CYS A 390 -4.69 17.32 -10.18
CA CYS A 390 -5.16 18.67 -9.90
C CYS A 390 -4.55 19.66 -10.92
N PHE A 391 -5.41 20.46 -11.56
CA PHE A 391 -5.13 21.33 -12.72
C PHE A 391 -4.75 20.62 -14.05
N CYS A 392 -4.82 19.29 -14.14
CA CYS A 392 -4.79 18.58 -15.43
C CYS A 392 -6.21 18.39 -16.00
N PRO A 393 -6.38 18.32 -17.33
CA PRO A 393 -7.66 17.94 -17.93
C PRO A 393 -8.16 16.55 -17.49
N PRO A 394 -9.50 16.31 -17.48
CA PRO A 394 -10.09 15.06 -17.00
C PRO A 394 -9.52 13.75 -17.58
N PRO A 395 -9.14 13.65 -18.89
CA PRO A 395 -8.56 12.43 -19.46
C PRO A 395 -7.33 11.89 -18.71
N PHE A 396 -6.47 12.78 -18.18
CA PHE A 396 -5.29 12.36 -17.42
C PHE A 396 -5.66 11.76 -16.06
N LYS A 397 -6.75 12.22 -15.43
CA LYS A 397 -7.30 11.60 -14.22
C LYS A 397 -7.91 10.24 -14.55
N GLN A 398 -8.75 10.16 -15.58
CA GLN A 398 -9.42 8.93 -16.01
C GLN A 398 -8.41 7.83 -16.38
N PHE A 399 -7.36 8.18 -17.12
CA PHE A 399 -6.26 7.27 -17.45
C PHE A 399 -5.53 6.78 -16.18
N LEU A 400 -5.14 7.68 -15.28
CA LEU A 400 -4.48 7.32 -14.01
C LEU A 400 -5.37 6.43 -13.13
N GLU A 401 -6.67 6.74 -13.02
CA GLU A 401 -7.65 5.93 -12.28
C GLU A 401 -7.86 4.55 -12.90
N ALA A 402 -7.83 4.43 -14.22
CA ALA A 402 -7.93 3.13 -14.89
C ALA A 402 -6.69 2.27 -14.61
N VAL A 403 -5.47 2.77 -14.88
CA VAL A 403 -4.23 1.98 -14.79
C VAL A 403 -3.89 1.59 -13.35
N THR A 404 -4.13 2.47 -12.37
CA THR A 404 -3.85 2.19 -10.95
C THR A 404 -4.81 1.19 -10.30
N ASN A 405 -5.87 0.77 -11.00
CA ASN A 405 -6.82 -0.24 -10.52
C ASN A 405 -6.77 -1.57 -11.31
N MET A 406 -5.83 -1.75 -12.25
CA MET A 406 -5.67 -3.01 -12.99
C MET A 406 -5.06 -4.13 -12.13
N LYS A 407 -5.51 -5.37 -12.31
CA LYS A 407 -4.89 -6.57 -11.71
C LYS A 407 -3.59 -6.95 -12.44
N PHE A 408 -2.79 -7.83 -11.83
CA PHE A 408 -1.49 -8.27 -12.33
C PHE A 408 -1.57 -8.95 -13.70
N ASP A 409 -2.58 -9.77 -13.92
CA ASP A 409 -2.81 -10.58 -15.12
C ASP A 409 -3.86 -9.98 -16.08
N GLU A 410 -4.45 -8.84 -15.72
CA GLU A 410 -5.47 -8.16 -16.51
C GLU A 410 -4.95 -7.77 -17.90
N GLU A 411 -5.77 -7.94 -18.94
CA GLU A 411 -5.46 -7.50 -20.29
C GLU A 411 -5.96 -6.06 -20.48
N PRO A 412 -5.07 -5.06 -20.65
CA PRO A 412 -5.50 -3.68 -20.75
C PRO A 412 -6.33 -3.44 -22.01
N ASN A 413 -7.46 -2.75 -21.88
CA ASN A 413 -8.23 -2.29 -23.04
C ASN A 413 -7.60 -1.01 -23.60
N TYR A 414 -6.53 -1.15 -24.39
CA TYR A 414 -5.78 -0.04 -24.97
C TYR A 414 -6.66 0.94 -25.76
N SER A 415 -7.67 0.45 -26.49
CA SER A 415 -8.64 1.27 -27.21
C SER A 415 -9.42 2.19 -26.26
N LYS A 416 -9.90 1.67 -25.11
CA LYS A 416 -10.58 2.49 -24.09
C LYS A 416 -9.62 3.52 -23.46
N LEU A 417 -8.37 3.13 -23.20
CA LEU A 417 -7.35 4.04 -22.67
C LEU A 417 -7.00 5.18 -23.63
N ILE A 418 -6.96 4.90 -24.94
CA ILE A 418 -6.78 5.89 -26.02
C ILE A 418 -8.00 6.83 -26.08
N SER A 419 -9.22 6.28 -26.00
CA SER A 419 -10.46 7.06 -26.18
C SER A 419 -10.64 8.23 -25.20
N PHE A 420 -10.06 8.14 -23.99
CA PHE A 420 -10.07 9.26 -23.04
C PHE A 420 -9.46 10.54 -23.64
N PHE A 421 -8.40 10.41 -24.44
CA PHE A 421 -7.62 11.53 -24.97
C PHE A 421 -8.20 12.16 -26.25
N GLU A 422 -9.19 11.52 -26.90
CA GLU A 422 -9.79 12.00 -28.16
C GLU A 422 -10.32 13.44 -28.04
N SER A 423 -10.87 13.80 -26.88
CA SER A 423 -11.38 15.15 -26.55
C SER A 423 -10.31 16.26 -26.53
N LEU A 424 -9.01 15.93 -26.56
CA LEU A 424 -7.88 16.87 -26.53
C LEU A 424 -7.07 16.87 -27.83
N ILE A 425 -7.51 16.12 -28.84
CA ILE A 425 -6.76 15.86 -30.07
C ILE A 425 -7.34 16.71 -31.21
N GLU A 426 -6.49 17.56 -31.78
CA GLU A 426 -6.83 18.43 -32.90
C GLU A 426 -7.36 17.61 -34.10
N PRO A 427 -8.56 17.90 -34.66
CA PRO A 427 -9.06 17.17 -35.82
C PRO A 427 -8.17 17.29 -37.06
N CYS A 428 -7.50 18.43 -37.24
CA CYS A 428 -6.59 18.67 -38.36
C CYS A 428 -5.25 17.95 -38.16
N THR A 429 -4.92 16.99 -39.02
CA THR A 429 -3.72 16.13 -38.90
C THR A 429 -2.40 16.90 -39.01
N SER A 430 -2.31 17.92 -39.87
CA SER A 430 -1.10 18.72 -40.08
C SER A 430 -0.72 19.57 -38.87
N LEU A 431 -1.74 20.10 -38.15
CA LEU A 431 -1.58 20.93 -36.95
C LEU A 431 -1.15 20.12 -35.70
N ARG A 432 -1.29 18.79 -35.71
CA ARG A 432 -0.87 17.96 -34.57
C ARG A 432 0.64 18.06 -34.34
N PRO A 433 1.11 18.22 -33.09
CA PRO A 433 2.54 18.24 -32.79
C PRO A 433 3.18 16.85 -32.93
N ILE A 434 2.43 15.79 -32.65
CA ILE A 434 2.83 14.38 -32.77
C ILE A 434 1.88 13.65 -33.72
N ARG A 435 2.43 12.75 -34.54
CA ARG A 435 1.72 11.93 -35.51
C ARG A 435 1.09 10.72 -34.81
N ILE A 436 -0.23 10.57 -34.95
CA ILE A 436 -1.02 9.51 -34.29
C ILE A 436 -1.80 8.62 -35.28
N ASP A 437 -1.57 8.79 -36.59
CA ASP A 437 -2.36 8.07 -37.62
C ASP A 437 -2.07 6.57 -37.64
N GLY A 438 -0.93 6.15 -37.09
CA GLY A 438 -0.59 4.75 -36.87
C GLY A 438 -1.44 4.13 -35.76
N ALA A 439 -1.60 4.83 -34.63
CA ALA A 439 -2.52 4.45 -33.56
C ALA A 439 -3.98 4.32 -34.04
N LEU A 440 -4.50 5.37 -34.70
CA LEU A 440 -5.91 5.42 -35.13
C LEU A 440 -6.29 4.31 -36.14
N LYS A 441 -5.35 3.90 -37.01
CA LYS A 441 -5.56 2.77 -37.95
C LYS A 441 -5.66 1.40 -37.28
N VAL A 442 -5.25 1.24 -36.02
CA VAL A 442 -5.38 0.00 -35.26
C VAL A 442 -6.82 -0.19 -34.78
N GLY A 443 -7.43 0.85 -34.22
CA GLY A 443 -8.77 0.77 -33.61
C GLY A 443 -9.88 0.37 -34.59
N GLN A 444 -9.81 0.81 -35.85
CA GLN A 444 -10.89 0.59 -36.82
C GLN A 444 -10.97 -0.83 -37.42
N LYS A 445 -9.98 -1.71 -37.20
CA LYS A 445 -9.92 -3.03 -37.86
C LYS A 445 -10.64 -4.18 -37.12
N ARG A 446 -11.39 -3.90 -36.06
CA ARG A 446 -12.31 -4.86 -35.41
C ARG A 446 -13.68 -4.24 -35.11
N GLY A 447 -14.51 -4.18 -36.16
CA GLY A 447 -15.98 -4.18 -36.07
C GLY A 447 -16.68 -2.94 -35.48
N ARG A 448 -17.78 -2.54 -36.10
CA ARG A 448 -18.87 -1.89 -35.38
C ARG A 448 -19.52 -2.93 -34.45
N LEU A 449 -19.01 -3.06 -33.22
CA LEU A 449 -19.95 -3.28 -32.12
C LEU A 449 -20.62 -1.94 -31.82
N LEU A 450 -21.93 -1.96 -31.59
CA LEU A 450 -22.57 -0.85 -30.92
C LEU A 450 -21.99 -0.76 -29.51
N THR A 451 -21.56 0.43 -29.10
CA THR A 451 -21.37 0.74 -27.68
C THR A 451 -22.76 0.80 -27.05
N ASN A 452 -23.23 -0.37 -26.59
CA ASN A 452 -24.33 -0.43 -25.63
C ASN A 452 -23.88 0.38 -24.40
N LEU A 453 -24.52 1.53 -24.18
CA LEU A 453 -24.33 2.35 -22.98
C LEU A 453 -25.16 1.81 -21.80
N GLU A 454 -25.31 0.50 -21.78
CA GLU A 454 -26.00 -0.30 -20.75
C GLU A 454 -25.00 -1.37 -20.29
N ASP A 455 -24.20 -1.02 -19.29
CA ASP A 455 -23.45 -2.00 -18.50
C ASP A 455 -23.56 -1.54 -17.04
N ASP A 456 -24.36 -2.27 -16.27
CA ASP A 456 -24.71 -1.99 -14.87
C ASP A 456 -23.53 -2.39 -13.95
N GLU A 457 -22.36 -1.78 -14.19
CA GLU A 457 -21.12 -2.07 -13.47
C GLU A 457 -21.23 -1.58 -12.02
N GLN A 458 -21.72 -2.49 -11.17
CA GLN A 458 -21.50 -2.46 -9.72
C GLN A 458 -20.08 -1.96 -9.43
N PRO A 459 -19.90 -0.96 -8.52
CA PRO A 459 -18.65 -0.24 -8.39
C PRO A 459 -17.48 -1.19 -8.09
N LYS A 460 -16.68 -1.45 -9.12
CA LYS A 460 -15.53 -2.37 -9.07
C LYS A 460 -14.67 -2.00 -7.86
N LYS A 461 -14.45 -2.97 -6.97
CA LYS A 461 -13.63 -2.79 -5.76
C LYS A 461 -12.29 -2.21 -6.16
N LYS A 462 -12.07 -0.93 -5.81
CA LYS A 462 -10.87 -0.19 -6.16
C LYS A 462 -9.66 -0.94 -5.64
N VAL A 463 -8.79 -1.41 -6.54
CA VAL A 463 -7.68 -2.31 -6.22
C VAL A 463 -6.60 -1.59 -5.40
N ARG A 464 -6.48 -0.27 -5.56
CA ARG A 464 -5.50 0.57 -4.86
C ARG A 464 -6.07 1.79 -4.14
N LEU A 465 -7.23 2.30 -4.56
CA LEU A 465 -7.85 3.49 -3.94
C LEU A 465 -8.69 3.11 -2.71
N GLY A 466 -8.00 2.96 -1.59
CA GLY A 466 -8.58 3.02 -0.25
C GLY A 466 -7.66 3.84 0.67
N SER A 467 -8.24 4.65 1.56
CA SER A 467 -7.49 5.18 2.69
C SER A 467 -6.95 4.02 3.53
N PRO A 468 -5.75 4.14 4.15
CA PRO A 468 -5.36 3.25 5.24
C PRO A 468 -6.24 3.53 6.46
N ALA A 469 -7.47 3.01 6.43
CA ALA A 469 -8.29 2.87 7.62
C ALA A 469 -7.67 1.79 8.50
N THR A 470 -7.67 2.01 9.81
CA THR A 470 -7.18 1.10 10.86
C THR A 470 -7.82 -0.29 10.70
N GLN A 471 -7.16 -1.20 10.00
CA GLN A 471 -7.74 -2.50 9.65
C GLN A 471 -7.12 -3.60 10.51
N TRP A 472 -7.98 -4.18 11.34
CA TRP A 472 -7.75 -5.47 11.97
C TRP A 472 -7.82 -6.56 10.90
N VAL A 473 -6.70 -7.23 10.65
CA VAL A 473 -6.64 -8.41 9.78
C VAL A 473 -6.58 -9.63 10.69
N SER A 474 -7.68 -10.38 10.75
CA SER A 474 -7.75 -11.64 11.50
C SER A 474 -7.65 -12.81 10.54
N VAL A 475 -6.67 -13.70 10.75
CA VAL A 475 -6.49 -14.93 9.97
C VAL A 475 -6.95 -16.12 10.80
N TYR A 476 -7.81 -16.93 10.22
CA TYR A 476 -8.38 -18.13 10.86
C TYR A 476 -7.93 -19.38 10.14
N ASN A 477 -7.48 -20.39 10.88
CA ASN A 477 -7.23 -21.75 10.38
C ASN A 477 -8.25 -22.71 11.00
N ALA A 478 -9.00 -23.46 10.20
CA ALA A 478 -9.90 -24.51 10.70
C ALA A 478 -9.11 -25.69 11.27
N ARG A 479 -9.43 -26.14 12.50
CA ARG A 479 -8.74 -27.27 13.16
C ARG A 479 -9.70 -28.22 13.86
N ARG A 480 -9.14 -29.34 14.36
CA ARG A 480 -9.84 -30.26 15.26
C ARG A 480 -10.17 -29.54 16.59
N PRO A 481 -11.26 -29.90 17.29
CA PRO A 481 -11.61 -29.32 18.58
C PRO A 481 -10.47 -29.49 19.61
N MET A 482 -10.25 -28.46 20.44
CA MET A 482 -9.26 -28.48 21.53
C MET A 482 -9.62 -27.48 22.64
N LYS A 483 -9.25 -27.79 23.89
CA LYS A 483 -9.40 -26.82 24.99
C LYS A 483 -8.54 -25.57 24.70
N GLN A 484 -9.19 -24.41 24.62
CA GLN A 484 -8.58 -23.11 24.33
C GLN A 484 -9.13 -22.06 25.30
N ARG A 485 -8.28 -21.10 25.68
CA ARG A 485 -8.64 -19.90 26.46
C ARG A 485 -8.05 -18.68 25.76
N TYR A 486 -8.81 -17.58 25.74
CA TYR A 486 -8.36 -16.31 25.22
C TYR A 486 -8.58 -15.19 26.24
N HIS A 487 -7.60 -14.29 26.33
CA HIS A 487 -7.66 -13.07 27.12
C HIS A 487 -7.26 -11.89 26.23
N TYR A 488 -7.91 -10.74 26.42
CA TYR A 488 -7.67 -9.50 25.65
C TYR A 488 -7.89 -8.30 26.58
N ASN A 489 -7.33 -7.15 26.22
CA ASN A 489 -7.24 -5.96 27.08
C ASN A 489 -6.56 -6.26 28.42
N VAL A 490 -5.55 -7.15 28.41
CA VAL A 490 -4.76 -7.48 29.58
C VAL A 490 -3.71 -6.39 29.80
N SER A 491 -3.74 -5.77 30.98
CA SER A 491 -2.67 -4.87 31.43
C SER A 491 -1.49 -5.66 31.98
N ASP A 492 -0.29 -5.08 31.93
CA ASP A 492 0.96 -5.63 32.47
C ASP A 492 0.77 -6.27 33.87
N SER A 493 0.10 -5.53 34.76
CA SER A 493 -0.23 -5.93 36.15
C SER A 493 -1.15 -7.14 36.31
N ARG A 494 -1.78 -7.63 35.23
CA ARG A 494 -2.68 -8.80 35.23
C ARG A 494 -2.15 -9.97 34.41
N LEU A 495 -1.00 -9.80 33.74
CA LEU A 495 -0.45 -10.79 32.82
C LEU A 495 -0.14 -12.11 33.53
N SER A 496 0.51 -12.05 34.69
CA SER A 496 0.87 -13.23 35.50
C SER A 496 -0.35 -14.06 35.90
N GLN A 497 -1.36 -13.42 36.50
CA GLN A 497 -2.61 -14.05 36.95
C GLN A 497 -3.32 -14.82 35.80
N HIS A 498 -3.27 -14.29 34.58
CA HIS A 498 -3.86 -14.95 33.41
C HIS A 498 -3.03 -16.14 32.92
N VAL A 499 -1.70 -16.05 32.96
CA VAL A 499 -0.79 -17.12 32.53
C VAL A 499 -0.74 -18.26 33.55
N GLU A 500 -0.64 -17.96 34.84
CA GLU A 500 -0.66 -18.93 35.95
C GLU A 500 -1.92 -19.78 35.90
N LYS A 501 -3.10 -19.13 35.85
CA LYS A 501 -4.38 -19.82 35.73
C LYS A 501 -4.55 -20.59 34.41
N GLY A 502 -3.82 -20.24 33.36
CA GLY A 502 -3.74 -21.04 32.14
C GLY A 502 -2.92 -22.31 32.33
N ASN A 503 -1.75 -22.19 32.97
CA ASN A 503 -0.86 -23.32 33.27
C ASN A 503 -1.52 -24.33 34.22
N GLU A 504 -2.23 -23.88 35.26
CA GLU A 504 -3.07 -24.72 36.14
C GLU A 504 -4.10 -25.54 35.35
N ASP A 505 -4.69 -24.93 34.32
CA ASP A 505 -5.67 -25.55 33.43
C ASP A 505 -5.05 -26.46 32.35
N GLY A 506 -3.72 -26.63 32.32
CA GLY A 506 -3.01 -27.38 31.28
C GLY A 506 -3.01 -26.69 29.91
N LEU A 507 -3.11 -25.35 29.87
CA LEU A 507 -3.11 -24.53 28.67
C LEU A 507 -1.81 -23.74 28.57
N TYR A 508 -1.14 -23.82 27.42
CA TYR A 508 0.08 -23.06 27.14
C TYR A 508 -0.16 -21.97 26.11
N ILE A 509 0.50 -20.82 26.25
CA ILE A 509 0.39 -19.69 25.33
C ILE A 509 0.85 -20.13 23.93
N SER A 510 -0.03 -20.03 22.94
CA SER A 510 0.25 -20.33 21.53
C SER A 510 0.46 -19.06 20.69
N CYS A 511 -0.28 -18.00 21.00
CA CYS A 511 -0.19 -16.70 20.33
C CYS A 511 -0.26 -15.57 21.36
N VAL A 512 0.62 -14.58 21.21
CA VAL A 512 0.51 -13.27 21.86
C VAL A 512 0.39 -12.18 20.80
N ALA A 513 -0.38 -11.14 21.10
CA ALA A 513 -0.47 -9.91 20.31
C ALA A 513 -0.56 -8.71 21.26
N SER A 514 -0.32 -7.51 20.73
CA SER A 514 -0.46 -6.26 21.47
C SER A 514 -1.09 -5.19 20.58
N ALA A 515 -1.82 -4.27 21.19
CA ALA A 515 -2.31 -3.05 20.56
C ALA A 515 -2.24 -1.91 21.57
N LEU A 516 -1.70 -0.75 21.15
CA LEU A 516 -1.25 0.30 22.06
C LEU A 516 -0.32 -0.30 23.13
N ASN A 517 -0.76 -0.40 24.39
CA ASN A 517 -0.03 -1.05 25.49
C ASN A 517 -0.91 -2.10 26.20
N LEU A 518 -1.77 -2.81 25.45
CA LEU A 518 -2.65 -3.87 25.97
C LEU A 518 -2.39 -5.19 25.27
N TRP A 519 -2.27 -6.26 26.05
CA TRP A 519 -1.95 -7.60 25.55
C TRP A 519 -3.21 -8.41 25.23
N ALA A 520 -3.08 -9.25 24.21
CA ALA A 520 -3.97 -10.38 23.94
C ALA A 520 -3.17 -11.69 24.02
N LEU A 521 -3.73 -12.68 24.71
CA LEU A 521 -3.17 -14.01 24.92
C LEU A 521 -4.14 -15.06 24.39
N ILE A 522 -3.64 -16.02 23.62
CA ILE A 522 -4.34 -17.25 23.26
C ILE A 522 -3.55 -18.42 23.84
N MET A 523 -4.24 -19.31 24.56
CA MET A 523 -3.65 -20.44 25.27
C MET A 523 -4.38 -21.73 24.90
N ASP A 524 -3.66 -22.73 24.42
CA ASP A 524 -4.20 -23.98 23.87
C ASP A 524 -3.64 -25.20 24.60
N ALA A 525 -4.46 -26.25 24.74
CA ALA A 525 -3.99 -27.59 25.15
C ALA A 525 -3.25 -28.34 24.02
N GLY A 526 -3.47 -27.93 22.76
CA GLY A 526 -2.96 -28.62 21.56
C GLY A 526 -1.55 -28.23 21.11
N THR A 527 -0.79 -27.48 21.92
CA THR A 527 0.52 -26.92 21.51
C THR A 527 1.64 -27.96 21.39
N GLY A 528 1.58 -29.04 22.18
CA GLY A 528 2.71 -29.97 22.37
C GLY A 528 3.86 -29.42 23.20
N PHE A 529 3.71 -28.25 23.84
CA PHE A 529 4.70 -27.71 24.75
C PHE A 529 4.67 -28.46 26.09
N CYS A 530 5.83 -28.58 26.75
CA CYS A 530 5.97 -29.25 28.04
C CYS A 530 6.42 -28.33 29.19
N SER A 531 6.79 -27.09 28.87
CA SER A 531 7.11 -26.03 29.84
C SER A 531 7.21 -24.69 29.09
N GLN A 532 6.86 -23.58 29.74
CA GLN A 532 6.99 -22.23 29.21
C GLN A 532 7.63 -21.28 30.23
N VAL A 533 8.33 -20.28 29.69
CA VAL A 533 8.79 -19.08 30.39
C VAL A 533 8.42 -17.86 29.56
N TYR A 534 8.19 -16.73 30.20
CA TYR A 534 7.90 -15.47 29.52
C TYR A 534 8.61 -14.31 30.22
N GLU A 535 8.89 -13.25 29.47
CA GLU A 535 9.38 -11.98 29.99
C GLU A 535 8.58 -10.84 29.37
N LEU A 536 8.12 -9.92 30.22
CA LEU A 536 7.63 -8.61 29.83
C LEU A 536 8.74 -7.61 30.12
N SER A 537 9.39 -7.07 29.09
CA SER A 537 10.53 -6.16 29.21
C SER A 537 10.28 -4.84 28.50
N ALA A 538 10.72 -3.73 29.11
CA ALA A 538 10.76 -2.42 28.45
C ALA A 538 11.77 -2.37 27.29
N VAL A 539 12.70 -3.33 27.21
CA VAL A 539 13.66 -3.47 26.10
C VAL A 539 13.08 -4.40 25.05
N PHE A 540 12.79 -3.85 23.85
CA PHE A 540 12.28 -4.61 22.72
C PHE A 540 13.18 -5.79 22.33
N LEU A 541 12.67 -7.01 22.52
CA LEU A 541 13.39 -8.28 22.42
C LEU A 541 14.69 -8.29 23.25
N HIS A 542 14.53 -8.15 24.57
CA HIS A 542 15.61 -8.14 25.57
C HIS A 542 16.62 -9.28 25.35
N LYS A 543 17.81 -8.89 24.90
CA LYS A 543 18.78 -9.81 24.32
C LYS A 543 19.30 -10.85 25.31
N ASP A 544 19.69 -10.42 26.50
CA ASP A 544 20.50 -11.25 27.38
C ASP A 544 19.65 -12.30 28.12
N TRP A 545 18.39 -11.97 28.45
CA TRP A 545 17.40 -12.96 28.88
C TRP A 545 17.10 -14.03 27.81
N ILE A 546 16.91 -13.62 26.54
CA ILE A 546 16.69 -14.57 25.43
C ILE A 546 17.87 -15.54 25.28
N MET A 547 19.10 -15.03 25.39
CA MET A 547 20.31 -15.87 25.34
C MET A 547 20.35 -16.88 26.50
N GLU A 548 20.09 -16.43 27.73
CA GLU A 548 20.02 -17.30 28.92
C GLU A 548 18.95 -18.40 28.79
N GLN A 549 17.78 -18.06 28.25
CA GLN A 549 16.71 -19.05 28.05
C GLN A 549 17.01 -20.03 26.90
N TRP A 550 17.73 -19.60 25.85
CA TRP A 550 18.26 -20.51 24.82
C TRP A 550 19.27 -21.51 25.40
N GLU A 551 20.18 -21.09 26.28
CA GLU A 551 21.09 -22.02 26.99
C GLU A 551 20.32 -23.03 27.86
N LYS A 552 19.22 -22.58 28.47
CA LYS A 552 18.27 -23.43 29.21
C LYS A 552 17.36 -24.28 28.31
N ASN A 553 17.59 -24.31 27.00
CA ASN A 553 16.86 -25.06 25.97
C ASN A 553 15.36 -24.70 25.85
N TYR A 554 14.96 -23.47 26.18
CA TYR A 554 13.69 -22.90 25.71
C TYR A 554 13.90 -22.25 24.34
N TYR A 555 12.90 -22.29 23.46
CA TYR A 555 12.92 -21.59 22.18
C TYR A 555 11.76 -20.60 22.09
N ILE A 556 11.96 -19.45 21.44
CA ILE A 556 10.91 -18.45 21.23
C ILE A 556 9.76 -19.08 20.45
N SER A 557 8.57 -19.07 21.03
CA SER A 557 7.33 -19.60 20.45
C SER A 557 6.36 -18.49 20.05
N SER A 558 6.38 -17.36 20.76
CA SER A 558 5.51 -16.21 20.47
C SER A 558 6.14 -14.90 20.94
N ILE A 559 5.94 -13.80 20.21
CA ILE A 559 6.44 -12.45 20.55
C ILE A 559 5.42 -11.38 20.20
N ALA A 560 5.25 -10.39 21.08
CA ALA A 560 4.49 -9.17 20.81
C ALA A 560 5.28 -7.95 21.30
N GLY A 561 5.38 -6.90 20.47
CA GLY A 561 5.86 -5.59 20.88
C GLY A 561 4.70 -4.62 21.11
N ALA A 562 4.86 -3.68 22.04
CA ALA A 562 3.89 -2.63 22.35
C ALA A 562 4.31 -1.28 21.75
N ALA A 563 3.36 -0.33 21.68
CA ALA A 563 3.59 1.01 21.16
C ALA A 563 4.57 1.83 22.01
N ASN A 564 4.60 1.63 23.34
CA ASN A 564 5.59 2.22 24.24
C ASN A 564 7.03 1.65 24.08
N GLY A 565 7.24 0.70 23.17
CA GLY A 565 8.55 0.10 22.91
C GLY A 565 8.88 -1.15 23.73
N SER A 566 8.01 -1.56 24.67
CA SER A 566 8.16 -2.82 25.41
C SER A 566 7.90 -4.05 24.53
N SER A 567 8.21 -5.24 25.03
CA SER A 567 7.81 -6.51 24.41
C SER A 567 7.54 -7.60 25.43
N LEU A 568 6.52 -8.41 25.12
CA LEU A 568 6.28 -9.72 25.73
C LEU A 568 6.92 -10.80 24.85
N VAL A 569 7.88 -11.52 25.41
CA VAL A 569 8.54 -12.67 24.77
C VAL A 569 8.12 -13.94 25.49
N VAL A 570 7.61 -14.92 24.73
CA VAL A 570 7.27 -16.26 25.25
C VAL A 570 8.21 -17.29 24.65
N MET A 571 8.84 -18.10 25.50
CA MET A 571 9.73 -19.18 25.13
C MET A 571 9.23 -20.51 25.71
N SER A 572 9.46 -21.62 25.00
CA SER A 572 8.82 -22.91 25.27
C SER A 572 9.74 -24.10 25.05
N LYS A 573 9.51 -25.17 25.80
CA LYS A 573 10.08 -26.50 25.59
C LYS A 573 9.05 -27.43 24.95
N GLY A 574 9.51 -28.45 24.22
CA GLY A 574 8.67 -29.30 23.38
C GLY A 574 8.48 -28.79 21.95
N THR A 575 9.02 -27.61 21.62
CA THR A 575 9.06 -27.13 20.23
C THR A 575 9.87 -28.07 19.34
N PRO A 576 9.53 -28.25 18.05
CA PRO A 576 10.33 -29.05 17.11
C PRO A 576 11.66 -28.38 16.70
N TYR A 577 11.89 -27.13 17.13
CA TYR A 577 13.02 -26.31 16.70
C TYR A 577 14.35 -26.85 17.23
N THR A 578 15.40 -26.79 16.40
CA THR A 578 16.75 -27.26 16.77
C THR A 578 17.77 -26.14 16.90
N GLN A 579 17.54 -25.01 16.22
CA GLN A 579 18.35 -23.79 16.30
C GLN A 579 17.44 -22.59 16.01
N GLN A 580 17.70 -21.45 16.65
CA GLN A 580 17.01 -20.19 16.39
C GLN A 580 17.99 -19.05 16.12
N SER A 581 17.49 -17.99 15.49
CA SER A 581 18.16 -16.71 15.29
C SER A 581 17.09 -15.64 15.14
N TYR A 582 17.22 -14.51 15.82
CA TYR A 582 16.33 -13.36 15.63
C TYR A 582 17.11 -12.14 15.15
N LYS A 583 16.39 -11.15 14.61
CA LYS A 583 16.93 -9.84 14.28
C LYS A 583 15.93 -8.73 14.63
N VAL A 584 16.44 -7.67 15.25
CA VAL A 584 15.77 -6.35 15.35
C VAL A 584 16.28 -5.46 14.20
N SER A 585 15.39 -4.64 13.60
CA SER A 585 15.69 -3.81 12.43
C SER A 585 14.69 -2.65 12.31
N GLU A 586 15.12 -1.45 11.92
CA GLU A 586 14.22 -0.30 11.69
C GLU A 586 13.47 -0.38 10.35
N SER A 587 13.99 -1.14 9.40
CA SER A 587 13.33 -1.51 8.14
C SER A 587 13.14 -3.03 8.07
N PHE A 588 12.12 -3.50 7.34
CA PHE A 588 11.84 -4.93 7.22
C PHE A 588 13.07 -5.71 6.71
N PRO A 589 13.61 -6.71 7.45
CA PRO A 589 14.97 -7.20 7.23
C PRO A 589 15.11 -8.25 6.10
N PHE A 590 14.44 -8.06 4.95
CA PHE A 590 14.33 -9.09 3.90
C PHE A 590 15.68 -9.67 3.43
N LYS A 591 16.72 -8.85 3.23
CA LYS A 591 18.06 -9.34 2.84
C LYS A 591 18.67 -10.35 3.83
N TRP A 592 18.34 -10.22 5.13
CA TRP A 592 18.75 -11.18 6.17
C TRP A 592 17.86 -12.43 6.16
N ILE A 593 16.55 -12.28 5.97
CA ILE A 593 15.59 -13.40 5.84
C ILE A 593 15.95 -14.27 4.62
N ASN A 594 16.19 -13.66 3.46
CA ASN A 594 16.60 -14.30 2.21
C ASN A 594 17.92 -15.09 2.39
N LYS A 595 18.90 -14.55 3.12
CA LYS A 595 20.10 -15.30 3.52
C LYS A 595 19.77 -16.47 4.45
N LYS A 596 18.90 -16.28 5.44
CA LYS A 596 18.53 -17.30 6.43
C LYS A 596 17.69 -18.46 5.86
N TRP A 597 16.83 -18.20 4.87
CA TRP A 597 16.16 -19.25 4.09
C TRP A 597 17.17 -20.16 3.37
N LYS A 598 18.22 -19.59 2.77
CA LYS A 598 19.32 -20.36 2.15
C LYS A 598 20.16 -21.15 3.17
N GLU A 599 20.15 -20.73 4.43
CA GLU A 599 20.71 -21.47 5.57
C GLU A 599 19.71 -22.50 6.17
N GLY A 600 18.51 -22.68 5.60
CA GLY A 600 17.48 -23.62 6.07
C GLY A 600 16.71 -23.20 7.32
N PHE A 601 16.85 -21.94 7.76
CA PHE A 601 15.99 -21.33 8.77
C PHE A 601 14.71 -20.82 8.12
N HIS A 602 13.59 -20.87 8.83
CA HIS A 602 12.30 -20.34 8.39
C HIS A 602 11.78 -19.37 9.45
N VAL A 603 11.09 -18.29 9.04
CA VAL A 603 10.43 -17.37 9.97
C VAL A 603 9.35 -18.14 10.73
N THR A 604 9.36 -18.05 12.06
CA THR A 604 8.40 -18.73 12.95
C THR A 604 7.62 -17.77 13.83
N SER A 605 8.13 -16.55 14.04
CA SER A 605 7.37 -15.47 14.67
C SER A 605 7.90 -14.11 14.21
N MET A 606 7.04 -13.10 14.18
CA MET A 606 7.39 -11.72 13.86
C MET A 606 6.59 -10.78 14.76
N THR A 607 7.15 -9.62 15.07
CA THR A 607 6.43 -8.54 15.74
C THR A 607 7.04 -7.18 15.43
N THR A 608 6.41 -6.12 15.92
CA THR A 608 6.83 -4.73 15.76
C THR A 608 6.67 -3.96 17.08
N ALA A 609 7.49 -2.94 17.30
CA ALA A 609 7.32 -1.97 18.37
C ALA A 609 7.68 -0.57 17.85
N GLY A 610 6.66 0.26 17.64
CA GLY A 610 6.76 1.44 16.77
C GLY A 610 7.25 1.04 15.38
N ASN A 611 8.31 1.69 14.89
CA ASN A 611 8.90 1.38 13.58
C ASN A 611 9.89 0.20 13.60
N ARG A 612 10.23 -0.37 14.76
CA ARG A 612 11.20 -1.48 14.85
C ARG A 612 10.53 -2.82 14.59
N TRP A 613 11.07 -3.56 13.62
CA TRP A 613 10.73 -4.95 13.32
C TRP A 613 11.54 -5.91 14.17
N GLY A 614 10.90 -6.92 14.75
CA GLY A 614 11.52 -8.10 15.36
C GLY A 614 11.13 -9.35 14.60
N VAL A 615 12.10 -10.07 14.02
CA VAL A 615 11.86 -11.29 13.22
C VAL A 615 12.62 -12.46 13.81
N VAL A 616 11.92 -13.56 14.11
CA VAL A 616 12.49 -14.81 14.67
C VAL A 616 12.44 -15.91 13.62
N MET A 617 13.56 -16.58 13.40
CA MET A 617 13.67 -17.70 12.46
C MET A 617 14.20 -18.96 13.16
N SER A 618 13.55 -20.10 12.91
CA SER A 618 13.89 -21.42 13.45
C SER A 618 14.33 -22.40 12.36
N ARG A 619 15.31 -23.26 12.66
CA ARG A 619 15.53 -24.53 11.95
C ARG A 619 14.58 -25.61 12.47
N ASN A 620 14.23 -26.56 11.60
CA ASN A 620 13.24 -27.61 11.85
C ASN A 620 11.82 -27.09 12.22
N SER A 621 11.41 -25.98 11.60
CA SER A 621 10.10 -25.34 11.76
C SER A 621 8.89 -26.18 11.34
N GLY A 622 9.10 -27.22 10.52
CA GLY A 622 8.03 -27.95 9.84
C GLY A 622 7.60 -27.38 8.48
N TYR A 623 8.20 -26.28 8.02
CA TYR A 623 7.94 -25.70 6.68
C TYR A 623 8.94 -26.19 5.62
N SER A 624 8.49 -26.32 4.37
CA SER A 624 9.32 -26.68 3.20
C SER A 624 9.74 -25.46 2.38
N GLU A 625 8.82 -24.51 2.20
CA GLU A 625 9.03 -23.26 1.45
C GLU A 625 8.42 -22.09 2.22
N GLN A 626 8.94 -20.89 1.99
CA GLN A 626 8.45 -19.63 2.56
C GLN A 626 8.65 -18.47 1.60
N VAL A 627 7.70 -17.55 1.63
CA VAL A 627 7.68 -16.28 0.88
C VAL A 627 7.17 -15.16 1.77
N VAL A 628 7.31 -13.91 1.32
CA VAL A 628 6.75 -12.73 1.98
C VAL A 628 5.89 -11.92 1.02
N GLU A 629 4.79 -11.38 1.50
CA GLU A 629 4.08 -10.27 0.88
C GLU A 629 4.29 -9.02 1.75
N LEU A 630 4.84 -7.95 1.16
CA LEU A 630 5.01 -6.63 1.79
C LEU A 630 4.17 -5.60 1.06
N ASP A 631 3.38 -4.80 1.79
CA ASP A 631 2.56 -3.74 1.21
C ASP A 631 2.23 -2.67 2.27
N PHE A 632 1.75 -1.52 1.83
CA PHE A 632 1.22 -0.44 2.69
C PHE A 632 -0.25 -0.68 3.07
N LEU A 633 -0.93 -1.60 2.37
CA LEU A 633 -2.30 -2.06 2.62
C LEU A 633 -2.34 -3.60 2.77
N TYR A 634 -3.51 -4.20 2.92
CA TYR A 634 -3.63 -5.67 2.90
C TYR A 634 -3.45 -6.23 1.46
N PRO A 635 -2.42 -7.06 1.18
CA PRO A 635 -2.08 -7.47 -0.19
C PRO A 635 -2.93 -8.65 -0.68
N SER A 636 -4.24 -8.43 -0.87
CA SER A 636 -5.18 -9.50 -1.22
C SER A 636 -4.85 -10.21 -2.54
N GLU A 637 -4.36 -9.49 -3.56
CA GLU A 637 -3.96 -10.12 -4.83
C GLU A 637 -2.82 -11.14 -4.64
N GLY A 638 -1.77 -10.76 -3.89
CA GLY A 638 -0.66 -11.65 -3.61
C GLY A 638 -1.09 -12.84 -2.76
N ILE A 639 -1.77 -12.59 -1.63
CA ILE A 639 -2.21 -13.64 -0.71
C ILE A 639 -3.10 -14.70 -1.42
N HIS A 640 -4.04 -14.28 -2.26
CA HIS A 640 -4.92 -15.21 -2.98
C HIS A 640 -4.15 -16.10 -3.96
N ARG A 641 -3.26 -15.54 -4.79
CA ARG A 641 -2.43 -16.33 -5.73
C ARG A 641 -1.53 -17.31 -4.99
N ARG A 642 -0.91 -16.89 -3.87
CA ARG A 642 -0.10 -17.79 -3.02
C ARG A 642 -0.96 -18.90 -2.40
N TRP A 643 -2.20 -18.63 -1.99
CA TRP A 643 -3.13 -19.65 -1.48
C TRP A 643 -3.50 -20.71 -2.52
N GLU A 644 -3.66 -20.31 -3.78
CA GLU A 644 -3.87 -21.20 -4.93
C GLU A 644 -2.64 -22.09 -5.16
N SER A 645 -1.43 -21.53 -5.05
CA SER A 645 -0.15 -22.28 -5.01
C SER A 645 0.08 -23.10 -3.73
N GLY A 646 -0.91 -23.23 -2.83
CA GLY A 646 -0.84 -24.07 -1.64
C GLY A 646 -0.11 -23.48 -0.43
N TYR A 647 0.37 -22.23 -0.50
CA TYR A 647 0.91 -21.53 0.66
C TYR A 647 -0.20 -21.17 1.66
N ARG A 648 0.15 -20.92 2.93
CA ARG A 648 -0.74 -20.38 3.97
C ARG A 648 0.00 -19.33 4.79
N ILE A 649 -0.68 -18.28 5.23
CA ILE A 649 -0.11 -17.26 6.12
C ILE A 649 0.21 -17.94 7.46
N THR A 650 1.44 -17.77 7.95
CA THR A 650 1.95 -18.41 9.18
C THR A 650 2.53 -17.42 10.20
N SER A 651 2.90 -16.21 9.77
CA SER A 651 3.32 -15.13 10.66
C SER A 651 3.06 -13.78 9.98
N MET A 652 2.75 -12.76 10.77
CA MET A 652 2.45 -11.42 10.27
C MET A 652 2.82 -10.35 11.30
N ALA A 653 3.27 -9.19 10.84
CA ALA A 653 3.58 -8.03 11.67
C ALA A 653 3.48 -6.75 10.82
N ALA A 654 3.29 -5.58 11.44
CA ALA A 654 3.13 -4.31 10.73
C ALA A 654 3.59 -3.12 11.56
N THR A 655 4.14 -2.11 10.89
CA THR A 655 4.28 -0.75 11.43
C THR A 655 3.07 0.09 10.98
N ALA A 656 3.03 1.37 11.36
CA ALA A 656 2.08 2.34 10.80
C ALA A 656 2.18 2.50 9.26
N ASP A 657 3.34 2.14 8.68
CA ASP A 657 3.63 2.35 7.27
C ASP A 657 3.54 1.09 6.41
N GLN A 658 3.81 -0.08 6.96
CA GLN A 658 3.99 -1.30 6.16
C GLN A 658 3.55 -2.55 6.93
N ALA A 659 2.74 -3.38 6.28
CA ALA A 659 2.40 -4.72 6.72
C ALA A 659 3.27 -5.77 6.02
N ALA A 660 3.63 -6.82 6.76
CA ALA A 660 4.37 -7.98 6.29
C ALA A 660 3.65 -9.28 6.63
N PHE A 661 3.40 -10.11 5.61
CA PHE A 661 2.81 -11.44 5.76
C PHE A 661 3.82 -12.48 5.29
N ILE A 662 4.23 -13.38 6.18
CA ILE A 662 4.97 -14.58 5.81
C ILE A 662 3.96 -15.67 5.49
N LEU A 663 4.11 -16.27 4.31
CA LEU A 663 3.36 -17.45 3.93
C LEU A 663 4.32 -18.64 3.80
N SER A 664 3.91 -19.81 4.30
CA SER A 664 4.68 -21.05 4.26
C SER A 664 3.91 -22.16 3.53
N ILE A 665 4.64 -23.15 3.01
CA ILE A 665 4.11 -24.50 2.76
C ILE A 665 4.58 -25.43 3.89
N PRO A 666 3.71 -26.24 4.52
CA PRO A 666 4.11 -27.23 5.54
C PRO A 666 4.65 -28.53 4.90
N LYS A 667 5.73 -29.09 5.46
CA LYS A 667 6.35 -30.36 5.02
C LYS A 667 5.42 -31.57 5.12
N ARG A 668 4.41 -31.50 5.99
CA ARG A 668 3.33 -32.49 6.09
C ARG A 668 2.06 -31.80 5.59
N LYS A 669 1.50 -32.31 4.49
CA LYS A 669 0.23 -31.83 3.95
C LYS A 669 -0.88 -32.13 4.96
N MET A 670 -1.37 -31.09 5.64
CA MET A 670 -2.54 -31.18 6.48
C MET A 670 -3.74 -31.46 5.57
N MET A 671 -4.59 -32.42 5.93
CA MET A 671 -5.90 -32.56 5.30
C MET A 671 -6.84 -31.52 5.93
N ASP A 672 -7.66 -30.90 5.09
CA ASP A 672 -8.77 -30.00 5.44
C ASP A 672 -8.44 -28.70 6.21
N GLU A 673 -7.19 -28.20 6.18
CA GLU A 673 -6.89 -26.83 6.62
C GLU A 673 -7.33 -25.78 5.57
N THR A 674 -8.59 -25.34 5.68
CA THR A 674 -9.01 -24.04 5.13
C THR A 674 -8.43 -22.90 5.95
N GLN A 675 -8.05 -21.81 5.27
CA GLN A 675 -7.61 -20.56 5.87
C GLN A 675 -8.44 -19.41 5.31
N GLU A 676 -8.94 -18.55 6.18
CA GLU A 676 -9.75 -17.38 5.83
C GLU A 676 -9.16 -16.11 6.44
N THR A 677 -9.36 -14.96 5.78
CA THR A 677 -9.01 -13.65 6.32
C THR A 677 -10.24 -12.75 6.45
N LEU A 678 -10.45 -12.24 7.66
CA LEU A 678 -11.42 -11.19 7.95
C LEU A 678 -10.70 -9.85 8.08
N ARG A 679 -11.31 -8.79 7.53
CA ARG A 679 -10.85 -7.41 7.63
C ARG A 679 -11.94 -6.56 8.25
N THR A 680 -11.68 -5.95 9.41
CA THR A 680 -12.62 -5.06 10.12
C THR A 680 -11.94 -3.77 10.55
N SER A 681 -12.67 -2.65 10.52
CA SER A 681 -12.20 -1.35 11.03
C SER A 681 -12.20 -1.29 12.56
N ALA A 682 -13.23 -1.86 13.19
CA ALA A 682 -13.29 -2.09 14.63
C ALA A 682 -12.70 -3.46 15.00
N PHE A 683 -12.26 -3.62 16.26
CA PHE A 683 -11.90 -4.93 16.79
C PHE A 683 -13.18 -5.81 16.91
N PRO A 684 -13.16 -7.09 16.48
CA PRO A 684 -14.35 -7.94 16.37
C PRO A 684 -14.91 -8.45 17.73
N SER A 685 -15.13 -7.57 18.71
CA SER A 685 -15.58 -7.91 20.08
C SER A 685 -16.92 -8.66 20.13
N THR A 686 -17.90 -8.24 19.34
CA THR A 686 -19.19 -8.92 19.15
C THR A 686 -19.03 -10.21 18.32
N HIS A 687 -18.14 -10.19 17.33
CA HIS A 687 -17.92 -11.29 16.40
C HIS A 687 -17.06 -12.44 16.96
N VAL A 688 -16.29 -12.27 18.04
CA VAL A 688 -15.66 -13.43 18.71
C VAL A 688 -16.72 -14.41 19.26
N LYS A 689 -17.83 -13.89 19.82
CA LYS A 689 -19.00 -14.73 20.17
C LYS A 689 -19.84 -15.08 18.93
N SER A 690 -20.04 -14.12 18.03
CA SER A 690 -20.97 -14.26 16.90
C SER A 690 -20.42 -15.01 15.68
N CYS A 691 -19.11 -15.29 15.59
CA CYS A 691 -18.56 -16.24 14.62
C CYS A 691 -18.82 -17.69 15.09
N ILE A 692 -18.60 -17.97 16.39
CA ILE A 692 -18.89 -19.29 16.99
C ILE A 692 -20.38 -19.65 16.82
N ILE A 693 -21.28 -18.67 16.98
CA ILE A 693 -22.73 -18.88 16.84
C ILE A 693 -23.20 -18.70 15.39
N GLY A 694 -22.69 -17.70 14.67
CA GLY A 694 -23.14 -17.33 13.32
C GLY A 694 -22.87 -18.38 12.26
N PHE A 695 -21.74 -19.08 12.33
CA PHE A 695 -21.43 -20.20 11.42
C PHE A 695 -22.44 -21.35 11.55
N SER A 696 -23.03 -21.58 12.72
CA SER A 696 -24.14 -22.54 12.90
C SER A 696 -25.35 -22.18 12.01
N THR A 697 -25.68 -20.89 11.94
CA THR A 697 -26.76 -20.36 11.08
C THR A 697 -26.43 -20.39 9.60
N PHE A 698 -25.17 -20.16 9.20
CA PHE A 698 -24.77 -20.21 7.79
C PHE A 698 -24.78 -21.66 7.25
N CYS A 699 -24.21 -22.61 7.99
CA CYS A 699 -24.26 -24.03 7.62
C CYS A 699 -25.70 -24.59 7.53
N ARG A 700 -26.66 -24.02 8.27
CA ARG A 700 -28.09 -24.37 8.17
C ARG A 700 -28.77 -23.96 6.86
N LYS A 701 -28.25 -22.99 6.11
CA LYS A 701 -28.89 -22.53 4.86
C LYS A 701 -28.56 -23.35 3.61
N ASN A 702 -27.44 -24.08 3.60
CA ASN A 702 -27.03 -24.90 2.45
C ASN A 702 -27.23 -26.41 2.70
N GLY A 703 -26.97 -26.89 3.92
CA GLY A 703 -27.23 -28.25 4.39
C GLY A 703 -26.53 -29.40 3.63
N PRO A 704 -26.76 -30.66 4.04
CA PRO A 704 -26.97 -31.15 5.40
C PRO A 704 -25.73 -31.90 5.95
N LYS A 705 -25.68 -32.13 7.28
CA LYS A 705 -24.69 -32.97 7.99
C LYS A 705 -23.23 -32.47 8.03
N ILE A 706 -22.96 -31.42 8.81
CA ILE A 706 -21.70 -31.30 9.58
C ILE A 706 -22.08 -31.07 11.05
N SER A 707 -21.82 -32.07 11.91
CA SER A 707 -22.24 -32.10 13.33
C SER A 707 -21.05 -31.90 14.29
N THR A 708 -20.03 -31.15 13.85
CA THR A 708 -18.75 -31.01 14.57
C THR A 708 -18.37 -29.54 14.61
N LEU A 709 -18.30 -28.94 15.81
CA LEU A 709 -17.76 -27.58 15.97
C LEU A 709 -16.25 -27.63 15.79
N HIS A 710 -15.77 -27.24 14.61
CA HIS A 710 -14.35 -26.96 14.41
C HIS A 710 -13.95 -25.70 15.19
N GLN A 711 -12.79 -25.74 15.84
CA GLN A 711 -12.21 -24.58 16.51
C GLN A 711 -11.11 -23.97 15.64
N TYR A 712 -10.96 -22.66 15.76
CA TYR A 712 -10.11 -21.87 14.90
C TYR A 712 -8.94 -21.28 15.69
N VAL A 713 -7.74 -21.33 15.13
CA VAL A 713 -6.63 -20.50 15.61
C VAL A 713 -6.76 -19.14 14.94
N MET A 714 -6.92 -18.09 15.74
CA MET A 714 -7.01 -16.70 15.29
C MET A 714 -5.66 -16.01 15.49
N VAL A 715 -5.03 -15.54 14.42
CA VAL A 715 -3.87 -14.63 14.50
C VAL A 715 -4.32 -13.26 14.02
N VAL A 716 -4.02 -12.23 14.80
CA VAL A 716 -4.55 -10.87 14.61
C VAL A 716 -3.40 -9.90 14.32
N LEU A 717 -3.52 -9.18 13.21
CA LEU A 717 -2.67 -8.05 12.86
C LEU A 717 -3.44 -6.74 13.01
N PHE A 718 -2.76 -5.72 13.52
CA PHE A 718 -3.24 -4.34 13.55
C PHE A 718 -2.35 -3.46 12.65
N VAL A 719 -2.94 -2.44 12.02
CA VAL A 719 -2.24 -1.38 11.30
C VAL A 719 -2.76 -0.05 11.86
N ASP A 720 -1.82 0.83 12.22
CA ASP A 720 -1.97 1.96 13.16
C ASP A 720 -3.02 3.03 12.75
N GLY A 721 -3.68 3.78 13.66
CA GLY A 721 -3.57 3.85 15.11
C GLY A 721 -4.78 4.52 15.80
N GLN A 722 -4.72 4.68 17.13
CA GLN A 722 -5.74 5.27 18.02
C GLN A 722 -7.17 4.69 17.93
N GLY A 723 -7.43 3.65 18.73
CA GLY A 723 -8.80 3.23 19.09
C GLY A 723 -8.86 2.67 20.50
N SER A 724 -9.71 3.23 21.36
CA SER A 724 -10.00 2.63 22.68
C SER A 724 -10.68 1.27 22.48
N LEU A 725 -10.18 0.24 23.16
CA LEU A 725 -10.76 -1.11 23.09
C LEU A 725 -11.79 -1.38 24.20
N LYS A 726 -12.48 -0.34 24.66
CA LYS A 726 -13.64 -0.41 25.56
C LYS A 726 -14.42 0.91 25.54
N GLU A 727 -15.75 0.80 25.48
CA GLU A 727 -16.58 1.44 26.50
C GLU A 727 -17.93 0.70 26.63
N LEU A 728 -18.23 0.28 27.86
CA LEU A 728 -19.57 -0.13 28.30
C LEU A 728 -19.68 0.33 29.75
N PHE A 729 -20.35 1.46 29.96
CA PHE A 729 -20.70 2.05 31.25
C PHE A 729 -19.56 2.23 32.28
N LEU A 730 -18.98 3.42 32.29
CA LEU A 730 -18.97 4.27 33.50
C LEU A 730 -18.88 5.75 33.09
N MET A 731 -19.27 6.67 33.98
CA MET A 731 -19.34 8.11 33.67
C MET A 731 -18.03 8.84 34.00
N SER A 732 -17.66 9.81 33.16
CA SER A 732 -16.51 10.74 33.30
C SER A 732 -15.12 10.07 33.21
N THR A 733 -14.06 10.70 32.68
CA THR A 733 -13.85 12.06 32.13
C THR A 733 -13.17 12.00 30.74
N VAL A 734 -13.08 13.14 30.05
CA VAL A 734 -12.29 13.46 28.83
C VAL A 734 -11.31 12.38 28.34
N GLY A 735 -11.47 11.95 27.09
CA GLY A 735 -10.64 10.91 26.47
C GLY A 735 -9.14 11.24 26.45
N ASN A 736 -8.33 10.35 27.04
CA ASN A 736 -6.89 10.52 27.26
C ASN A 736 -6.03 10.41 25.97
N ALA A 737 -6.18 11.38 25.06
CA ALA A 737 -5.22 11.63 24.00
C ALA A 737 -4.10 12.56 24.53
N THR A 738 -3.07 12.00 25.15
CA THR A 738 -1.97 12.70 25.86
C THR A 738 -1.17 13.71 25.02
N ASN A 739 -1.44 13.80 23.72
CA ASN A 739 -0.71 14.60 22.75
C ASN A 739 -1.61 15.66 22.06
N ILE A 740 -2.88 15.77 22.45
CA ILE A 740 -3.82 16.76 21.92
C ILE A 740 -3.97 17.88 22.93
N PHE A 741 -3.36 19.03 22.63
CA PHE A 741 -3.49 20.25 23.41
C PHE A 741 -4.47 21.20 22.71
N TRP A 742 -5.37 21.81 23.47
CA TRP A 742 -6.17 22.91 22.95
C TRP A 742 -5.26 24.13 22.78
N HIS A 743 -5.02 24.54 21.53
CA HIS A 743 -4.27 25.75 21.25
C HIS A 743 -5.17 26.96 21.51
N GLU A 744 -4.99 27.60 22.65
CA GLU A 744 -5.70 28.84 22.99
C GLU A 744 -5.43 29.93 21.93
N CYS A 745 -6.50 30.34 21.25
CA CYS A 745 -6.47 31.49 20.37
C CYS A 745 -6.58 32.77 21.22
N PRO A 746 -5.78 33.83 20.97
CA PRO A 746 -5.94 35.10 21.67
C PRO A 746 -7.37 35.67 21.59
N VAL A 747 -8.07 35.41 20.47
CA VAL A 747 -9.45 35.88 20.25
C VAL A 747 -10.46 34.87 20.81
N GLY A 748 -10.85 35.07 22.07
CA GLY A 748 -11.85 34.26 22.78
C GLY A 748 -13.31 34.60 22.46
N LYS A 749 -14.25 33.76 22.93
CA LYS A 749 -15.72 33.87 22.71
C LYS A 749 -16.27 35.29 22.88
N LEU A 750 -15.89 35.97 23.96
CA LEU A 750 -16.38 37.31 24.29
C LEU A 750 -15.97 38.38 23.27
N GLU A 751 -14.79 38.26 22.66
CA GLU A 751 -14.33 39.22 21.64
C GLU A 751 -15.06 39.02 20.32
N ARG A 752 -15.34 37.77 19.95
CA ARG A 752 -16.13 37.43 18.76
C ARG A 752 -17.58 37.90 18.89
N GLN A 753 -18.18 37.72 20.07
CA GLN A 753 -19.53 38.21 20.37
C GLN A 753 -19.62 39.75 20.34
N LYS A 754 -18.60 40.46 20.86
CA LYS A 754 -18.49 41.92 20.71
C LYS A 754 -18.34 42.35 19.24
N LEU A 755 -17.48 41.67 18.47
CA LEU A 755 -17.26 41.96 17.05
C LEU A 755 -18.53 41.82 16.20
N LEU A 756 -19.41 40.89 16.54
CA LEU A 756 -20.68 40.65 15.83
C LEU A 756 -21.88 41.40 16.43
N ASN A 757 -21.75 42.07 17.59
CA ASN A 757 -22.84 42.66 18.38
C ASN A 757 -24.04 41.71 18.59
N GLN A 758 -23.74 40.46 18.95
CA GLN A 758 -24.72 39.43 19.26
C GLN A 758 -24.13 38.33 20.14
N GLN A 759 -25.00 37.63 20.86
CA GLN A 759 -24.64 36.42 21.59
C GLN A 759 -24.86 35.20 20.70
N GLY A 760 -23.85 34.32 20.63
CA GLY A 760 -23.98 33.04 19.93
C GLY A 760 -24.83 32.06 20.74
N CYS A 761 -25.68 31.29 20.07
CA CYS A 761 -26.58 30.31 20.67
C CYS A 761 -26.98 29.20 19.70
N VAL A 762 -27.62 28.14 20.21
CA VAL A 762 -28.07 26.99 19.42
C VAL A 762 -29.57 26.79 19.55
N VAL A 763 -30.29 26.93 18.45
CA VAL A 763 -31.71 26.57 18.29
C VAL A 763 -31.75 25.16 17.70
N TRP A 764 -32.30 24.19 18.42
CA TRP A 764 -32.35 22.79 17.99
C TRP A 764 -33.79 22.36 17.68
N ILE A 765 -34.14 22.33 16.40
CA ILE A 765 -35.48 22.00 15.93
C ILE A 765 -35.57 20.48 15.69
N THR A 766 -36.44 19.81 16.44
CA THR A 766 -36.64 18.35 16.43
C THR A 766 -38.10 17.95 16.16
N GLY A 767 -38.34 16.70 15.76
CA GLY A 767 -39.65 16.17 15.38
C GLY A 767 -39.62 15.22 14.18
N LEU A 768 -40.77 14.64 13.84
CA LEU A 768 -40.94 13.66 12.74
C LEU A 768 -40.57 14.22 11.34
N SER A 769 -40.37 13.33 10.37
CA SER A 769 -40.23 13.74 8.97
C SER A 769 -41.51 14.44 8.49
N GLY A 770 -41.43 15.42 7.58
CA GLY A 770 -42.61 16.17 7.12
C GLY A 770 -43.27 17.13 8.13
N SER A 771 -42.86 17.16 9.41
CA SER A 771 -43.46 18.03 10.43
C SER A 771 -43.29 19.53 10.16
N GLY A 772 -42.26 19.92 9.40
CA GLY A 772 -42.02 21.32 8.97
C GLY A 772 -40.68 21.93 9.41
N LYS A 773 -39.82 21.18 10.12
CA LYS A 773 -38.55 21.65 10.70
C LYS A 773 -37.71 22.55 9.77
N SER A 774 -37.37 22.10 8.57
CA SER A 774 -36.55 22.86 7.62
C SER A 774 -37.25 24.13 7.12
N THR A 775 -38.58 24.12 7.02
CA THR A 775 -39.40 25.29 6.68
C THR A 775 -39.35 26.34 7.80
N LEU A 776 -39.43 25.90 9.07
CA LEU A 776 -39.23 26.77 10.22
C LEU A 776 -37.79 27.30 10.27
N ALA A 777 -36.78 26.44 10.12
CA ALA A 777 -35.37 26.85 10.15
C ALA A 777 -35.04 27.93 9.12
N CYS A 778 -35.53 27.77 7.87
CA CYS A 778 -35.39 28.77 6.81
C CYS A 778 -36.20 30.05 7.07
N SER A 779 -37.33 29.98 7.78
CA SER A 779 -38.15 31.15 8.11
C SER A 779 -37.55 31.94 9.27
N LEU A 780 -37.08 31.26 10.31
CA LEU A 780 -36.33 31.84 11.42
C LEU A 780 -35.00 32.47 10.96
N GLY A 781 -34.27 31.82 10.05
CA GLY A 781 -33.06 32.39 9.46
C GLY A 781 -33.33 33.70 8.70
N ARG A 782 -34.47 33.82 8.01
CA ARG A 782 -34.91 35.07 7.36
C ARG A 782 -35.30 36.14 8.38
N GLU A 783 -36.05 35.76 9.41
CA GLU A 783 -36.47 36.67 10.48
C GLU A 783 -35.27 37.27 11.22
N LEU A 784 -34.32 36.43 11.64
CA LEU A 784 -33.07 36.88 12.28
C LEU A 784 -32.23 37.76 11.34
N HIS A 785 -32.15 37.42 10.05
CA HIS A 785 -31.44 38.23 9.06
C HIS A 785 -32.09 39.62 8.87
N SER A 786 -33.43 39.70 8.87
CA SER A 786 -34.15 40.99 8.80
C SER A 786 -33.93 41.86 10.04
N ARG A 787 -33.72 41.23 11.21
CA ARG A 787 -33.29 41.87 12.47
C ARG A 787 -31.77 42.14 12.54
N GLY A 788 -31.03 41.94 11.45
CA GLY A 788 -29.59 42.21 11.35
C GLY A 788 -28.70 41.22 12.09
N LYS A 789 -29.20 40.06 12.52
CA LYS A 789 -28.45 39.05 13.28
C LYS A 789 -27.91 37.95 12.36
N LEU A 790 -26.65 37.58 12.56
CA LEU A 790 -25.95 36.56 11.80
C LEU A 790 -26.33 35.15 12.32
N SER A 791 -27.01 34.39 11.47
CA SER A 791 -27.45 33.03 11.75
C SER A 791 -27.02 32.05 10.66
N TYR A 792 -26.94 30.75 10.99
CA TYR A 792 -26.59 29.69 10.03
C TYR A 792 -27.43 28.43 10.25
N VAL A 793 -27.91 27.81 9.17
CA VAL A 793 -28.82 26.66 9.24
C VAL A 793 -28.10 25.33 8.97
N LEU A 794 -28.04 24.47 9.99
CA LEU A 794 -27.55 23.10 9.91
C LEU A 794 -28.72 22.13 9.67
N ASP A 795 -29.13 22.02 8.40
CA ASP A 795 -30.16 21.06 8.00
C ASP A 795 -29.60 19.64 7.79
N GLY A 796 -30.30 18.65 8.33
CA GLY A 796 -29.90 17.24 8.34
C GLY A 796 -29.78 16.56 6.97
N ASP A 797 -30.44 17.07 5.92
CA ASP A 797 -30.21 16.60 4.54
C ASP A 797 -28.93 17.24 3.97
N ASN A 798 -28.80 18.56 4.07
CA ASN A 798 -27.64 19.32 3.55
C ASN A 798 -26.31 18.79 4.12
N LEU A 799 -26.28 18.47 5.42
CA LEU A 799 -25.12 17.89 6.10
C LEU A 799 -24.66 16.55 5.51
N ARG A 800 -25.56 15.77 4.91
CA ARG A 800 -25.27 14.45 4.31
C ARG A 800 -24.64 14.54 2.93
N HIS A 801 -24.57 15.72 2.31
CA HIS A 801 -23.70 15.95 1.14
C HIS A 801 -22.23 16.14 1.53
N GLY A 802 -21.95 16.54 2.78
CA GLY A 802 -20.62 16.92 3.27
C GLY A 802 -20.21 16.15 4.53
N LEU A 803 -20.38 16.78 5.70
CA LEU A 803 -19.92 16.32 7.02
C LEU A 803 -20.35 14.89 7.37
N ASN A 804 -21.58 14.53 7.02
CA ASN A 804 -22.23 13.28 7.41
C ASN A 804 -22.45 12.33 6.22
N LYS A 805 -21.77 12.55 5.08
CA LYS A 805 -21.90 11.74 3.84
C LYS A 805 -21.50 10.27 3.97
N ASN A 806 -20.81 9.91 5.05
CA ASN A 806 -20.39 8.54 5.35
C ASN A 806 -21.36 7.79 6.28
N LEU A 807 -22.43 8.45 6.76
CA LEU A 807 -23.37 7.90 7.71
C LEU A 807 -24.65 7.48 6.99
N GLY A 808 -25.12 6.27 7.26
CA GLY A 808 -26.40 5.77 6.78
C GLY A 808 -27.56 6.24 7.67
N PHE A 809 -28.48 5.31 7.94
CA PHE A 809 -29.67 5.53 8.75
C PHE A 809 -29.88 4.43 9.80
N SER A 810 -28.83 3.70 10.21
CA SER A 810 -28.90 2.83 11.39
C SER A 810 -29.07 3.65 12.68
N PRO A 811 -29.40 3.05 13.83
CA PRO A 811 -29.43 3.75 15.12
C PRO A 811 -28.07 4.40 15.44
N GLU A 812 -26.97 3.69 15.21
CA GLU A 812 -25.60 4.15 15.49
C GLU A 812 -25.18 5.29 14.55
N ASP A 813 -25.53 5.19 13.25
CA ASP A 813 -25.35 6.28 12.28
C ASP A 813 -26.10 7.55 12.70
N ARG A 814 -27.26 7.42 13.36
CA ARG A 814 -28.05 8.56 13.84
C ARG A 814 -27.41 9.19 15.06
N THR A 815 -27.02 8.41 16.07
CA THR A 815 -26.31 8.93 17.26
C THR A 815 -25.05 9.68 16.84
N GLU A 816 -24.22 9.14 15.96
CA GLU A 816 -23.03 9.85 15.44
C GLU A 816 -23.39 11.07 14.57
N ASN A 817 -24.47 11.01 13.78
CA ASN A 817 -24.98 12.16 13.02
C ASN A 817 -25.46 13.29 13.94
N ILE A 818 -26.11 12.97 15.07
CA ILE A 818 -26.52 13.97 16.07
C ILE A 818 -25.29 14.53 16.80
N ARG A 819 -24.40 13.65 17.30
CA ARG A 819 -23.17 14.05 18.01
C ARG A 819 -22.33 15.03 17.20
N ARG A 820 -22.00 14.71 15.93
CA ARG A 820 -21.24 15.60 15.04
C ARG A 820 -21.86 16.98 14.85
N VAL A 821 -23.19 17.07 14.87
CA VAL A 821 -23.91 18.31 14.64
C VAL A 821 -24.00 19.13 15.92
N GLY A 822 -24.09 18.49 17.10
CA GLY A 822 -23.88 19.16 18.39
C GLY A 822 -22.50 19.81 18.50
N GLU A 823 -21.44 19.09 18.12
CA GLU A 823 -20.06 19.59 18.12
C GLU A 823 -19.89 20.81 17.21
N VAL A 824 -20.40 20.74 15.97
CA VAL A 824 -20.33 21.86 15.00
C VAL A 824 -21.24 23.02 15.42
N ALA A 825 -22.41 22.77 15.99
CA ALA A 825 -23.27 23.82 16.53
C ALA A 825 -22.61 24.54 17.72
N SER A 826 -21.95 23.80 18.61
CA SER A 826 -21.15 24.35 19.72
C SER A 826 -20.05 25.29 19.21
N LEU A 827 -19.30 24.88 18.17
CA LEU A 827 -18.27 25.72 17.53
C LEU A 827 -18.83 27.00 16.89
N PHE A 828 -20.00 26.95 16.23
CA PHE A 828 -20.66 28.17 15.73
C PHE A 828 -21.13 29.08 16.87
N SER A 829 -21.60 28.50 17.97
CA SER A 829 -22.02 29.21 19.18
C SER A 829 -20.83 29.92 19.87
N ASP A 830 -19.67 29.27 19.93
CA ASP A 830 -18.39 29.84 20.40
C ASP A 830 -17.80 30.89 19.44
N ALA A 831 -18.09 30.78 18.14
CA ALA A 831 -17.80 31.82 17.16
C ALA A 831 -18.75 33.03 17.25
N GLY A 832 -19.82 32.96 18.06
CA GLY A 832 -20.79 34.04 18.27
C GLY A 832 -21.98 34.05 17.30
N LEU A 833 -22.18 33.01 16.49
CA LEU A 833 -23.31 32.91 15.55
C LEU A 833 -24.55 32.30 16.22
N ILE A 834 -25.73 32.63 15.69
CA ILE A 834 -26.98 31.93 16.02
C ILE A 834 -27.09 30.69 15.13
N CYS A 835 -26.78 29.52 15.67
CA CYS A 835 -26.83 28.25 14.94
C CYS A 835 -28.22 27.62 15.02
N ILE A 836 -28.85 27.34 13.87
CA ILE A 836 -30.17 26.72 13.77
C ILE A 836 -30.01 25.29 13.25
N ALA A 837 -30.10 24.30 14.12
CA ALA A 837 -30.02 22.89 13.77
C ALA A 837 -31.41 22.32 13.45
N SER A 838 -31.60 21.72 12.28
CA SER A 838 -32.86 21.11 11.81
C SER A 838 -32.67 19.62 11.57
N LEU A 839 -33.01 18.78 12.55
CA LEU A 839 -32.75 17.34 12.54
C LEU A 839 -33.93 16.53 13.07
N ILE A 840 -34.00 15.24 12.73
CA ILE A 840 -35.00 14.35 13.34
C ILE A 840 -34.62 14.06 14.79
N SER A 841 -33.35 13.69 15.06
CA SER A 841 -32.81 13.38 16.40
C SER A 841 -33.78 12.55 17.27
N PRO A 842 -34.06 11.28 16.90
CA PRO A 842 -35.22 10.54 17.40
C PRO A 842 -35.10 10.08 18.86
N TYR A 843 -33.90 9.77 19.34
CA TYR A 843 -33.69 9.21 20.68
C TYR A 843 -33.40 10.33 21.69
N ARG A 844 -33.92 10.25 22.93
CA ARG A 844 -33.71 11.26 23.98
C ARG A 844 -32.24 11.40 24.34
N ASN A 845 -31.58 10.28 24.63
CA ASN A 845 -30.18 10.23 25.06
C ASN A 845 -29.22 10.99 24.11
N ASP A 846 -29.46 10.96 22.80
CA ASP A 846 -28.64 11.69 21.82
C ASP A 846 -28.78 13.22 21.99
N ARG A 847 -30.01 13.70 22.24
CA ARG A 847 -30.31 15.12 22.45
C ARG A 847 -29.79 15.58 23.81
N ASP A 848 -30.04 14.78 24.86
CA ASP A 848 -29.59 15.07 26.22
C ASP A 848 -28.04 14.98 26.35
N ALA A 849 -27.36 14.24 25.45
CA ALA A 849 -25.91 14.30 25.30
C ALA A 849 -25.43 15.59 24.64
N CYS A 850 -26.09 16.07 23.56
CA CYS A 850 -25.76 17.36 22.95
C CYS A 850 -26.04 18.55 23.87
N ARG A 851 -27.11 18.48 24.67
CA ARG A 851 -27.42 19.35 25.81
C ARG A 851 -26.25 19.41 26.80
N ALA A 852 -25.79 18.24 27.26
CA ALA A 852 -24.68 18.14 28.22
C ALA A 852 -23.30 18.61 27.70
N MET A 853 -23.13 18.83 26.40
CA MET A 853 -21.90 19.40 25.82
C MET A 853 -21.76 20.92 26.05
N MET A 854 -22.81 21.61 26.50
CA MET A 854 -22.86 23.08 26.56
C MET A 854 -23.06 23.56 28.01
N PRO A 855 -21.97 23.72 28.80
CA PRO A 855 -22.08 24.06 30.22
C PRO A 855 -22.58 25.50 30.50
N ASP A 856 -23.21 25.63 31.67
CA ASP A 856 -23.86 26.76 32.32
C ASP A 856 -23.93 28.16 31.65
N GLY A 857 -25.17 28.64 31.54
CA GLY A 857 -25.53 30.03 31.82
C GLY A 857 -25.41 31.05 30.68
N LYS A 858 -24.61 30.79 29.63
CA LYS A 858 -24.53 31.66 28.43
C LYS A 858 -24.53 30.89 27.10
N PHE A 859 -25.36 29.86 27.07
CA PHE A 859 -26.00 29.28 25.89
C PHE A 859 -27.41 28.84 26.35
N ILE A 860 -28.43 29.07 25.52
CA ILE A 860 -29.79 28.61 25.82
C ILE A 860 -30.18 27.72 24.66
N GLU A 861 -30.48 26.48 25.01
CA GLU A 861 -31.19 25.58 24.12
C GLU A 861 -32.60 26.16 23.90
N ALA A 862 -32.91 26.44 22.64
CA ALA A 862 -34.29 26.38 22.20
C ALA A 862 -34.45 25.03 21.50
N SER A 863 -34.72 23.97 22.28
CA SER A 863 -35.19 22.69 21.74
C SER A 863 -36.62 22.89 21.27
N VAL A 864 -36.77 23.28 20.00
CA VAL A 864 -38.08 23.52 19.39
C VAL A 864 -38.65 22.17 18.97
N PHE A 865 -39.63 21.67 19.71
CA PHE A 865 -40.30 20.42 19.38
C PHE A 865 -41.47 20.66 18.44
N MET A 866 -41.35 20.20 17.20
CA MET A 866 -42.41 20.21 16.19
C MET A 866 -43.36 19.02 16.43
N ASN A 867 -44.26 19.15 17.42
CA ASN A 867 -45.25 18.14 17.78
C ASN A 867 -46.42 18.13 16.77
N MET A 868 -46.20 17.48 15.64
CA MET A 868 -47.19 17.28 14.58
C MET A 868 -47.61 15.80 14.55
N PRO A 869 -48.92 15.48 14.48
CA PRO A 869 -49.39 14.10 14.36
C PRO A 869 -48.79 13.35 13.17
N LEU A 870 -48.64 12.03 13.32
CA LEU A 870 -48.06 11.17 12.28
C LEU A 870 -48.87 11.23 10.97
N GLU A 871 -50.18 11.29 11.10
CA GLU A 871 -51.16 11.37 10.01
C GLU A 871 -51.00 12.65 9.19
N VAL A 872 -50.67 13.77 9.86
CA VAL A 872 -50.39 15.06 9.22
C VAL A 872 -49.03 15.04 8.52
N CYS A 873 -48.05 14.33 9.09
CA CYS A 873 -46.75 14.12 8.47
C CYS A 873 -46.84 13.21 7.22
N GLU A 874 -47.62 12.12 7.29
CA GLU A 874 -47.92 11.21 6.18
C GLU A 874 -48.75 11.87 5.09
N GLY A 875 -49.74 12.69 5.44
CA GLY A 875 -50.55 13.45 4.49
C GLY A 875 -49.77 14.49 3.70
N ARG A 876 -48.69 15.04 4.27
CA ARG A 876 -47.78 15.98 3.60
C ARG A 876 -46.75 15.29 2.70
N ASP A 877 -46.14 14.21 3.18
CA ASP A 877 -45.04 13.40 2.60
C ASP A 877 -44.41 13.96 1.29
N PRO A 878 -43.69 15.10 1.34
CA PRO A 878 -43.24 15.82 0.13
C PRO A 878 -42.09 15.11 -0.60
N LYS A 879 -41.56 14.02 -0.02
CA LYS A 879 -40.48 13.20 -0.59
C LYS A 879 -40.95 11.77 -0.94
N GLY A 880 -42.22 11.42 -0.71
CA GLY A 880 -42.75 10.06 -0.91
C GLY A 880 -42.18 8.98 0.03
N LEU A 881 -41.53 9.38 1.12
CA LEU A 881 -40.78 8.49 2.02
C LEU A 881 -41.70 7.68 2.92
N TYR A 882 -42.78 8.28 3.43
CA TYR A 882 -43.79 7.57 4.22
C TYR A 882 -44.48 6.50 3.36
N LYS A 883 -44.82 6.83 2.11
CA LYS A 883 -45.39 5.87 1.14
C LYS A 883 -44.43 4.70 0.85
N LEU A 884 -43.12 4.96 0.74
CA LEU A 884 -42.10 3.92 0.54
C LEU A 884 -41.83 3.06 1.78
N ALA A 885 -41.92 3.65 2.98
CA ALA A 885 -41.81 2.94 4.25
C ALA A 885 -43.02 2.04 4.51
N ARG A 886 -44.25 2.54 4.37
CA ARG A 886 -45.49 1.72 4.46
C ARG A 886 -45.53 0.60 3.41
N ALA A 887 -44.87 0.76 2.27
CA ALA A 887 -44.69 -0.28 1.26
C ALA A 887 -43.52 -1.26 1.55
N GLY A 888 -42.87 -1.17 2.72
CA GLY A 888 -41.78 -2.06 3.15
C GLY A 888 -40.46 -1.91 2.38
N LYS A 889 -40.34 -0.89 1.51
CA LYS A 889 -39.15 -0.62 0.68
C LYS A 889 -38.06 0.12 1.43
N ILE A 890 -38.45 0.97 2.39
CA ILE A 890 -37.58 1.56 3.40
C ILE A 890 -37.91 0.88 4.72
N ARG A 891 -36.89 0.48 5.49
CA ARG A 891 -37.05 -0.19 6.79
C ARG A 891 -36.37 0.61 7.90
N GLY A 892 -36.93 0.56 9.11
CA GLY A 892 -36.42 1.31 10.25
C GLY A 892 -36.76 2.81 10.14
N PHE A 893 -37.86 3.15 9.47
CA PHE A 893 -38.26 4.54 9.29
C PHE A 893 -38.87 5.09 10.59
N THR A 894 -38.36 6.25 11.03
CA THR A 894 -38.76 6.87 12.30
C THR A 894 -40.24 7.25 12.31
N GLY A 895 -40.97 6.74 13.29
CA GLY A 895 -42.42 6.89 13.42
C GLY A 895 -43.24 5.81 12.69
N ILE A 896 -42.60 4.83 12.03
CA ILE A 896 -43.27 3.62 11.50
C ILE A 896 -42.64 2.36 12.10
N ASP A 897 -41.39 2.05 11.74
CA ASP A 897 -40.71 0.80 12.15
C ASP A 897 -39.75 1.01 13.34
N ASP A 898 -39.42 2.27 13.62
CA ASP A 898 -38.40 2.69 14.58
C ASP A 898 -38.93 3.87 15.40
N PRO A 899 -38.76 3.88 16.73
CA PRO A 899 -39.45 4.84 17.59
C PRO A 899 -38.90 6.26 17.45
N TYR A 900 -39.80 7.23 17.56
CA TYR A 900 -39.46 8.61 17.91
C TYR A 900 -39.76 8.81 19.40
N GLU A 901 -38.78 9.25 20.18
CA GLU A 901 -38.96 9.60 21.58
C GLU A 901 -39.12 11.12 21.73
N PRO A 902 -40.27 11.64 22.19
CA PRO A 902 -40.44 13.07 22.45
C PRO A 902 -39.45 13.60 23.51
N PRO A 903 -39.05 14.88 23.44
CA PRO A 903 -38.30 15.52 24.52
C PRO A 903 -39.19 15.68 25.76
N LEU A 904 -38.65 15.44 26.94
CA LEU A 904 -39.36 15.63 28.21
C LEU A 904 -39.32 17.09 28.67
N ASN A 905 -38.16 17.73 28.47
CA ASN A 905 -37.95 19.15 28.71
C ASN A 905 -37.59 19.80 27.35
N CYS A 906 -38.56 20.51 26.77
CA CYS A 906 -38.37 21.36 25.60
C CYS A 906 -38.86 22.78 25.94
N GLU A 907 -38.15 23.77 25.42
CA GLU A 907 -38.37 25.18 25.80
C GLU A 907 -39.44 25.86 24.92
N ILE A 908 -39.70 25.30 23.73
CA ILE A 908 -40.79 25.72 22.82
C ILE A 908 -41.40 24.46 22.19
N GLU A 909 -42.68 24.22 22.44
CA GLU A 909 -43.46 23.19 21.74
C GLU A 909 -44.36 23.85 20.67
N ILE A 910 -44.23 23.40 19.43
CA ILE A 910 -45.01 23.89 18.29
C ILE A 910 -45.94 22.77 17.84
N GLN A 911 -47.20 22.89 18.25
CA GLN A 911 -48.29 21.96 17.97
C GLN A 911 -49.34 22.53 17.01
N GLN A 912 -50.31 21.70 16.63
CA GLN A 912 -51.48 22.07 15.84
C GLN A 912 -52.64 22.41 16.79
N ASN A 913 -53.23 23.60 16.68
CA ASN A 913 -54.38 24.03 17.48
C ASN A 913 -55.64 23.97 16.62
N ASP A 914 -56.72 23.37 17.12
CA ASP A 914 -58.04 23.27 16.45
C ASP A 914 -58.00 22.82 14.98
N GLY A 915 -57.06 21.93 14.65
CA GLY A 915 -56.85 21.43 13.28
C GLY A 915 -56.07 22.37 12.35
N VAL A 916 -55.72 23.58 12.79
CA VAL A 916 -54.91 24.54 12.03
C VAL A 916 -53.44 24.48 12.49
N CYS A 917 -52.53 24.34 11.54
CA CYS A 917 -51.10 24.47 11.83
C CYS A 917 -50.68 25.95 11.70
N PRO A 918 -49.92 26.52 12.66
CA PRO A 918 -49.40 27.88 12.55
C PRO A 918 -48.55 28.08 11.29
N THR A 919 -48.56 29.29 10.73
CA THR A 919 -47.79 29.62 9.54
C THR A 919 -46.28 29.65 9.84
N PRO A 920 -45.40 29.45 8.83
CA PRO A 920 -43.95 29.52 9.05
C PRO A 920 -43.46 30.84 9.63
N CYS A 921 -44.17 31.95 9.38
CA CYS A 921 -43.85 33.26 9.95
C CYS A 921 -44.24 33.35 11.44
N GLU A 922 -45.41 32.82 11.83
CA GLU A 922 -45.83 32.77 13.24
C GLU A 922 -44.92 31.85 14.06
N MET A 923 -44.59 30.66 13.53
CA MET A 923 -43.65 29.73 14.16
C MET A 923 -42.25 30.36 14.32
N ALA A 924 -41.76 31.08 13.30
CA ALA A 924 -40.49 31.80 13.39
C ALA A 924 -40.56 32.97 14.40
N GLY A 925 -41.69 33.70 14.43
CA GLY A 925 -41.93 34.80 15.36
C GLY A 925 -41.97 34.36 16.82
N GLN A 926 -42.56 33.21 17.12
CA GLN A 926 -42.53 32.60 18.47
C GLN A 926 -41.09 32.33 18.92
N VAL A 927 -40.29 31.65 18.10
CA VAL A 927 -38.89 31.35 18.42
C VAL A 927 -38.04 32.63 18.51
N ALA A 928 -38.24 33.60 17.62
CA ALA A 928 -37.55 34.89 17.66
C ALA A 928 -37.90 35.71 18.91
N SER A 929 -39.15 35.66 19.38
CA SER A 929 -39.58 36.35 20.61
C SER A 929 -38.93 35.74 21.85
N TYR A 930 -38.90 34.40 21.95
CA TYR A 930 -38.18 33.70 23.02
C TYR A 930 -36.68 34.05 23.05
N LEU A 931 -36.01 34.13 21.89
CA LEU A 931 -34.60 34.55 21.81
C LEU A 931 -34.38 36.02 22.25
N ASP A 932 -35.41 36.87 22.16
CA ASP A 932 -35.35 38.29 22.55
C ASP A 932 -35.63 38.49 24.05
N GLU A 933 -36.66 37.80 24.58
CA GLU A 933 -36.96 37.69 26.03
C GLU A 933 -35.76 37.19 26.82
N LYS A 934 -34.98 36.27 26.24
CA LYS A 934 -33.75 35.72 26.82
C LYS A 934 -32.49 36.56 26.57
N GLY A 935 -32.61 37.70 25.88
CA GLY A 935 -31.51 38.66 25.71
C GLY A 935 -30.44 38.29 24.67
N PHE A 936 -30.73 37.38 23.73
CA PHE A 936 -29.81 37.04 22.63
C PHE A 936 -29.95 37.95 21.41
N LEU A 937 -31.17 38.46 21.14
CA LEU A 937 -31.39 39.40 20.02
C LEU A 937 -31.10 40.86 20.41
N GLN A 938 -31.03 41.16 21.71
CA GLN A 938 -30.55 42.44 22.23
C GLN A 938 -29.09 42.69 21.81
N SER A 939 -28.70 43.97 21.73
CA SER A 939 -27.30 44.38 21.56
C SER A 939 -26.58 44.48 22.91
N GLN A 940 -25.26 44.32 22.90
CA GLN A 940 -24.38 44.53 24.07
C GLN A 940 -23.65 45.87 24.01
#